data_AF-A0A2A2YDN0-F1
#
_entry.id   AF-A0A2A2YDN0-F1
#
_cell.length_a   1.000
_cell.length_b   1.000
_cell.length_c   1.000
_cell.angle_alpha   90.00
_cell.angle_beta   90.00
_cell.angle_gamma   90.00
#
_symmetry.space_group_name_H-M   'P 1'
#
loop_
_entity.id
_entity.type
_entity.pdbx_description
1 polymer ?
#
loop_
_entity_poly.entity_id
_entity_poly.type
_entity_poly.pdbx_seq_one_letter_code
_entity_poly.pdbx_strand_id
1 'polypeptide(L)'
;MSDIELKELAGHLDAEVLARCAGDLDLEGPEDGFTDVMLEYLAREGQVDTWEIGYAKKPGRKGAPAFKINAWHVHSQGEDDSAPMVDLFVTLYEPEMGGEAIPKARIAEHFQWARNFLEAALTGFGGRMHEMEESAPPYESVQTIYRRRTELETARIFLLTNGVAKQSEEVDVSFQGVKVKHFLWDLEKMRRLLGSGQERETIVIDLEGDYGGGVPCISQADGTGEYTAYLSFFPATLLSRIYGDYGPRLLEKNVRSYLQARGKVNKGIQTTIREAPQRFLAYNNGISATAETVEISEDGKLRMLRDFQIVNGGQTTASIYHAVRKEKADISNVSVQVKVTVVHCAEQVAEFVPLISLYANSQNKVNTADFSANDIFHQKLESLSRTVWAPAADGMSRGTRWYYERARGSHLDDKARTGTPLRQKNWLAENPMAQKFTKTDVAKYEHVWDQLPHVVGRGAEKNFVEWTLRRAKIKAELPDQVFFHRLIGKAILWRNAEKIVTALKQGGYRANVVAYSIAWLSRATSGNLDFEAIWENQKIPKNVEDAVERIAIEAFEYLTKTAGGRNVTEWAKREECWDGFKIKNIVIPEIPRERRKPKVSTGSTEVLTTAGARDKLSWQTLFGDVQKYRIETWNNLANWGKETRNLEPWQQTLCSNFRAKLERGKKPKIPECAAILDMLDAACDKGFQP
;
A
#
# COMPACT_ATOMS: atom_id res chain seq x y z
N MET A 1 -10.39 19.16 20.14
CA MET A 1 -9.53 19.37 18.96
C MET A 1 -10.07 20.56 18.20
N SER A 2 -9.19 21.43 17.71
CA SER A 2 -9.52 22.85 17.54
C SER A 2 -10.32 23.12 16.26
N ASP A 3 -11.38 23.92 16.36
CA ASP A 3 -12.06 24.53 15.21
C ASP A 3 -11.09 25.31 14.29
N ILE A 4 -9.88 25.59 14.80
CA ILE A 4 -8.80 26.32 14.12
C ILE A 4 -8.21 25.49 12.97
N GLU A 5 -7.90 24.20 13.17
CA GLU A 5 -7.32 23.34 12.11
C GLU A 5 -8.25 23.14 10.92
N LEU A 6 -9.56 23.01 11.17
CA LEU A 6 -10.56 22.89 10.12
C LEU A 6 -10.70 24.21 9.36
N LYS A 7 -10.67 25.35 10.06
CA LYS A 7 -10.69 26.67 9.41
C LYS A 7 -9.42 26.93 8.58
N GLU A 8 -8.26 26.48 9.04
CA GLU A 8 -7.01 26.55 8.28
C GLU A 8 -7.05 25.69 7.00
N LEU A 9 -7.55 24.45 7.11
CA LEU A 9 -7.72 23.58 5.94
C LEU A 9 -8.74 24.16 4.95
N ALA A 10 -9.86 24.70 5.43
CA ALA A 10 -10.82 25.40 4.58
C ALA A 10 -10.18 26.59 3.87
N GLY A 11 -9.42 27.43 4.59
CA GLY A 11 -8.73 28.58 4.01
C GLY A 11 -7.68 28.20 2.97
N HIS A 12 -6.98 27.07 3.15
CA HIS A 12 -6.07 26.54 2.13
C HIS A 12 -6.84 26.09 0.87
N LEU A 13 -7.92 25.33 1.04
CA LEU A 13 -8.76 24.92 -0.09
C LEU A 13 -9.32 26.15 -0.83
N ASP A 14 -9.78 27.17 -0.12
CA ASP A 14 -10.29 28.40 -0.71
C ASP A 14 -9.21 29.14 -1.52
N ALA A 15 -7.97 29.21 -1.02
CA ALA A 15 -6.86 29.79 -1.75
C ALA A 15 -6.52 29.01 -3.04
N GLU A 16 -6.57 27.67 -2.98
CA GLU A 16 -6.36 26.81 -4.14
C GLU A 16 -7.48 26.98 -5.18
N VAL A 17 -8.73 27.11 -4.74
CA VAL A 17 -9.89 27.41 -5.59
C VAL A 17 -9.75 28.76 -6.28
N LEU A 18 -9.36 29.80 -5.55
CA LEU A 18 -9.12 31.13 -6.12
C LEU A 18 -7.99 31.11 -7.16
N ALA A 19 -6.90 30.41 -6.87
CA ALA A 19 -5.79 30.24 -7.82
C ALA A 19 -6.23 29.49 -9.09
N ARG A 20 -7.07 28.45 -8.94
CA ARG A 20 -7.63 27.67 -10.05
C ARG A 20 -8.58 28.53 -10.91
N CYS A 21 -9.50 29.27 -10.30
CA CYS A 21 -10.43 30.16 -11.01
C CYS A 21 -9.73 31.32 -11.73
N ALA A 22 -8.59 31.79 -11.21
CA ALA A 22 -7.79 32.82 -11.89
C ALA A 22 -7.05 32.29 -13.13
N GLY A 23 -6.81 30.97 -13.21
CA GLY A 23 -6.01 30.33 -14.25
C GLY A 23 -6.80 29.54 -15.30
N ASP A 24 -8.10 29.30 -15.09
CA ASP A 24 -8.95 28.50 -15.97
C ASP A 24 -10.19 29.26 -16.44
N LEU A 25 -10.26 29.52 -17.75
CA LEU A 25 -11.34 30.32 -18.37
C LEU A 25 -12.64 29.53 -18.58
N ASP A 26 -12.61 28.20 -18.38
CA ASP A 26 -13.75 27.31 -18.62
C ASP A 26 -14.57 27.01 -17.33
N LEU A 27 -14.19 27.56 -16.16
CA LEU A 27 -14.95 27.43 -14.91
C LEU A 27 -16.00 28.55 -14.80
N GLU A 28 -17.28 28.20 -14.55
CA GLU A 28 -18.36 29.19 -14.44
C GLU A 28 -18.33 29.97 -13.11
N GLY A 29 -17.57 29.50 -12.11
CA GLY A 29 -17.34 30.22 -10.86
C GLY A 29 -16.55 29.44 -9.79
N PRO A 30 -16.39 30.02 -8.58
CA PRO A 30 -15.64 29.43 -7.46
C PRO A 30 -16.12 28.03 -7.06
N GLU A 31 -17.41 27.74 -7.25
CA GLU A 31 -18.00 26.45 -6.92
C GLU A 31 -17.48 25.31 -7.82
N ASP A 32 -17.25 25.58 -9.10
CA ASP A 32 -16.69 24.59 -10.03
C ASP A 32 -15.19 24.39 -9.78
N GLY A 33 -14.48 25.48 -9.45
CA GLY A 33 -13.10 25.38 -8.98
C GLY A 33 -12.96 24.51 -7.73
N PHE A 34 -13.87 24.67 -6.76
CA PHE A 34 -13.91 23.80 -5.56
C PHE A 34 -14.22 22.35 -5.92
N THR A 35 -15.17 22.13 -6.84
CA THR A 35 -15.51 20.78 -7.32
C THR A 35 -14.28 20.09 -7.91
N ASP A 36 -13.54 20.77 -8.78
CA ASP A 36 -12.36 20.22 -9.44
C ASP A 36 -11.23 19.92 -8.46
N VAL A 37 -10.91 20.86 -7.55
CA VAL A 37 -9.88 20.68 -6.51
C VAL A 37 -10.21 19.47 -5.62
N MET A 38 -11.46 19.37 -5.16
CA MET A 38 -11.90 18.25 -4.33
C MET A 38 -11.79 16.90 -5.06
N LEU A 39 -12.17 16.85 -6.33
CA LEU A 39 -12.11 15.62 -7.13
C LEU A 39 -10.66 15.19 -7.42
N GLU A 40 -9.73 16.13 -7.62
CA GLU A 40 -8.30 15.80 -7.73
C GLU A 40 -7.75 15.12 -6.47
N TYR A 41 -8.09 15.65 -5.28
CA TYR A 41 -7.70 15.02 -4.02
C TYR A 41 -8.31 13.62 -3.85
N LEU A 42 -9.59 13.46 -4.20
CA LEU A 42 -10.25 12.16 -4.16
C LEU A 42 -9.66 11.16 -5.15
N ALA A 43 -9.21 11.63 -6.32
CA ALA A 43 -8.60 10.77 -7.33
C ALA A 43 -7.18 10.33 -6.99
N ARG A 44 -6.37 11.20 -6.37
CA ARG A 44 -5.04 10.84 -5.86
C ARG A 44 -5.09 9.66 -4.88
N GLU A 45 -6.16 9.59 -4.09
CA GLU A 45 -6.39 8.55 -3.08
C GLU A 45 -7.31 7.40 -3.59
N GLY A 46 -7.58 7.35 -4.89
CA GLY A 46 -8.34 6.28 -5.54
C GLY A 46 -9.81 6.18 -5.12
N GLN A 47 -10.42 7.27 -4.67
CA GLN A 47 -11.86 7.34 -4.33
C GLN A 47 -12.74 7.62 -5.54
N VAL A 48 -12.19 8.30 -6.55
CA VAL A 48 -12.83 8.64 -7.83
C VAL A 48 -11.79 8.40 -8.94
N ASP A 49 -12.21 7.84 -10.08
CA ASP A 49 -11.27 7.50 -11.15
C ASP A 49 -11.17 8.61 -12.21
N THR A 50 -12.32 9.11 -12.66
CA THR A 50 -12.45 10.13 -13.71
C THR A 50 -13.70 10.99 -13.49
N TRP A 51 -13.67 12.24 -13.96
CA TRP A 51 -14.80 13.16 -13.91
C TRP A 51 -14.73 14.16 -15.07
N GLU A 52 -15.90 14.69 -15.43
CA GLU A 52 -16.06 15.80 -16.34
C GLU A 52 -16.83 16.92 -15.63
N ILE A 53 -16.28 18.14 -15.66
CA ILE A 53 -16.98 19.31 -15.13
C ILE A 53 -18.16 19.62 -16.07
N GLY A 54 -19.35 19.75 -15.49
CA GLY A 54 -20.60 19.93 -16.23
C GLY A 54 -21.64 20.57 -15.33
N TYR A 55 -21.44 21.84 -15.01
CA TYR A 55 -22.31 22.59 -14.11
C TYR A 55 -23.74 22.69 -14.68
N ALA A 56 -24.72 22.27 -13.91
CA ALA A 56 -26.11 22.42 -14.30
C ALA A 56 -26.98 22.68 -13.09
N LYS A 57 -27.53 23.90 -12.99
CA LYS A 57 -28.45 24.30 -11.93
C LYS A 57 -29.71 24.91 -12.54
N LYS A 58 -30.88 24.41 -12.16
CA LYS A 58 -32.16 25.07 -12.46
C LYS A 58 -33.07 25.13 -11.24
N PRO A 59 -33.70 26.30 -10.98
CA PRO A 59 -34.70 26.43 -9.93
C PRO A 59 -35.96 25.62 -10.28
N GLY A 60 -36.66 25.18 -9.24
CA GLY A 60 -37.92 24.46 -9.39
C GLY A 60 -39.02 25.37 -9.94
N ARG A 61 -39.88 24.82 -10.81
CA ARG A 61 -41.09 25.47 -11.33
C ARG A 61 -42.27 24.53 -11.27
N LYS A 62 -43.49 25.04 -11.48
CA LYS A 62 -44.71 24.21 -11.48
C LYS A 62 -44.58 23.08 -12.51
N GLY A 63 -44.49 21.83 -12.04
CA GLY A 63 -44.32 20.63 -12.88
C GLY A 63 -42.88 20.24 -13.24
N ALA A 64 -41.84 20.89 -12.68
CA ALA A 64 -40.45 20.47 -12.82
C ALA A 64 -39.65 20.77 -11.53
N PRO A 65 -39.11 19.76 -10.84
CA PRO A 65 -38.37 19.96 -9.60
C PRO A 65 -37.03 20.66 -9.84
N ALA A 66 -36.50 21.31 -8.80
CA ALA A 66 -35.18 21.94 -8.84
C ALA A 66 -34.08 20.88 -8.95
N PHE A 67 -33.01 21.17 -9.70
CA PHE A 67 -31.89 20.24 -9.84
C PHE A 67 -30.54 20.97 -9.89
N LYS A 68 -29.48 20.23 -9.52
CA LYS A 68 -28.11 20.72 -9.44
C LYS A 68 -27.12 19.57 -9.62
N ILE A 69 -26.14 19.74 -10.50
CA ILE A 69 -24.90 18.95 -10.59
C ILE A 69 -23.73 19.87 -10.94
N ASN A 70 -22.51 19.46 -10.60
CA ASN A 70 -21.27 20.20 -10.84
C ASN A 70 -20.30 19.40 -11.72
N ALA A 71 -20.26 18.08 -11.54
CA ALA A 71 -19.48 17.18 -12.38
C ALA A 71 -20.21 15.84 -12.54
N TRP A 72 -19.79 15.06 -13.53
CA TRP A 72 -20.37 13.76 -13.82
C TRP A 72 -19.36 12.84 -14.50
N HIS A 73 -19.62 11.53 -14.48
CA HIS A 73 -18.90 10.57 -15.30
C HIS A 73 -19.75 9.31 -15.54
N VAL A 74 -19.71 8.76 -16.76
CA VAL A 74 -20.37 7.47 -17.07
C VAL A 74 -19.33 6.42 -17.42
N HIS A 75 -19.20 5.43 -16.54
CA HIS A 75 -18.30 4.31 -16.69
C HIS A 75 -18.76 3.44 -17.87
N SER A 76 -17.88 3.20 -18.85
CA SER A 76 -18.22 2.40 -20.04
C SER A 76 -18.01 0.91 -19.79
N GLN A 77 -18.90 0.06 -20.31
CA GLN A 77 -18.69 -1.38 -20.35
C GLN A 77 -17.53 -1.67 -21.32
N GLY A 78 -16.36 -2.02 -20.78
CA GLY A 78 -15.20 -2.36 -21.59
C GLY A 78 -13.87 -2.40 -20.84
N GLU A 79 -13.74 -1.71 -19.70
CA GLU A 79 -12.45 -1.63 -19.02
C GLU A 79 -12.34 -2.54 -17.78
N ASP A 80 -13.46 -2.89 -17.11
CA ASP A 80 -13.36 -3.54 -15.81
C ASP A 80 -14.49 -4.50 -15.38
N ASP A 81 -15.27 -5.08 -16.31
CA ASP A 81 -16.30 -6.10 -16.00
C ASP A 81 -17.30 -5.69 -14.87
N SER A 82 -17.35 -4.38 -14.56
CA SER A 82 -18.18 -3.77 -13.54
C SER A 82 -19.55 -3.44 -14.13
N ALA A 83 -20.58 -3.49 -13.27
CA ALA A 83 -21.93 -3.11 -13.68
C ALA A 83 -21.92 -1.66 -14.21
N PRO A 84 -22.62 -1.34 -15.32
CA PRO A 84 -22.62 0.00 -15.89
C PRO A 84 -23.12 1.00 -14.86
N MET A 85 -22.34 2.05 -14.63
CA MET A 85 -22.59 2.99 -13.55
C MET A 85 -22.30 4.44 -13.92
N VAL A 86 -22.98 5.35 -13.24
CA VAL A 86 -22.82 6.80 -13.38
C VAL A 86 -22.45 7.42 -12.04
N ASP A 87 -21.47 8.31 -12.06
CA ASP A 87 -21.11 9.16 -10.94
C ASP A 87 -21.63 10.57 -11.19
N LEU A 88 -22.33 11.13 -10.21
CA LEU A 88 -22.80 12.51 -10.21
C LEU A 88 -22.21 13.22 -8.99
N PHE A 89 -21.66 14.40 -9.21
CA PHE A 89 -21.06 15.22 -8.17
C PHE A 89 -21.88 16.49 -8.00
N VAL A 90 -22.25 16.80 -6.77
CA VAL A 90 -22.93 18.03 -6.39
C VAL A 90 -22.14 18.71 -5.29
N THR A 91 -21.97 20.02 -5.40
CA THR A 91 -21.11 20.80 -4.51
C THR A 91 -21.94 21.74 -3.66
N LEU A 92 -21.63 21.79 -2.37
CA LEU A 92 -22.10 22.79 -1.41
C LEU A 92 -20.87 23.55 -0.92
N TYR A 93 -20.57 24.65 -1.58
CA TYR A 93 -19.38 25.47 -1.30
C TYR A 93 -19.82 26.86 -0.83
N GLU A 94 -19.45 27.19 0.40
CA GLU A 94 -19.71 28.50 1.02
C GLU A 94 -18.39 28.98 1.66
N PRO A 95 -17.56 29.79 0.96
CA PRO A 95 -16.22 30.17 1.44
C PRO A 95 -16.22 30.76 2.86
N GLU A 96 -17.23 31.58 3.16
CA GLU A 96 -17.37 32.26 4.46
C GLU A 96 -17.73 31.30 5.61
N MET A 97 -18.19 30.09 5.29
CA MET A 97 -18.64 29.06 6.24
C MET A 97 -17.65 27.87 6.32
N GLY A 98 -16.42 28.05 5.82
CA GLY A 98 -15.37 27.04 5.82
C GLY A 98 -15.09 26.47 7.22
N GLY A 99 -15.24 25.15 7.35
CA GLY A 99 -15.08 24.45 8.63
C GLY A 99 -16.25 24.57 9.61
N GLU A 100 -17.34 25.26 9.24
CA GLU A 100 -18.53 25.37 10.09
C GLU A 100 -19.50 24.21 9.91
N ALA A 101 -20.40 24.01 10.88
CA ALA A 101 -21.37 22.92 10.85
C ALA A 101 -22.49 23.17 9.83
N ILE A 102 -22.66 22.24 8.89
CA ILE A 102 -23.69 22.33 7.85
C ILE A 102 -25.01 21.73 8.37
N PRO A 103 -26.14 22.45 8.24
CA PRO A 103 -27.45 21.92 8.58
C PRO A 103 -27.82 20.68 7.74
N LYS A 104 -28.36 19.63 8.39
CA LYS A 104 -28.82 18.41 7.71
C LYS A 104 -29.81 18.67 6.56
N ALA A 105 -30.64 19.69 6.69
CA ALA A 105 -31.59 20.08 5.64
C ALA A 105 -30.88 20.51 4.34
N ARG A 106 -29.73 21.19 4.44
CA ARG A 106 -28.95 21.65 3.28
C ARG A 106 -28.29 20.48 2.55
N ILE A 107 -27.77 19.51 3.32
CA ILE A 107 -27.20 18.26 2.79
C ILE A 107 -28.26 17.48 2.00
N ALA A 108 -29.42 17.24 2.63
CA ALA A 108 -30.53 16.51 2.02
C ALA A 108 -31.07 17.23 0.76
N GLU A 109 -31.11 18.57 0.78
CA GLU A 109 -31.49 19.39 -0.37
C GLU A 109 -30.56 19.18 -1.58
N HIS A 110 -29.24 19.17 -1.37
CA HIS A 110 -28.27 18.98 -2.46
C HIS A 110 -28.31 17.56 -3.02
N PHE A 111 -28.42 16.53 -2.17
CA PHE A 111 -28.66 15.16 -2.63
C PHE A 111 -29.98 15.04 -3.39
N GLN A 112 -31.04 15.72 -2.96
CA GLN A 112 -32.32 15.74 -3.68
C GLN A 112 -32.19 16.41 -5.05
N TRP A 113 -31.44 17.50 -5.17
CA TRP A 113 -31.20 18.17 -6.45
C TRP A 113 -30.43 17.32 -7.45
N ALA A 114 -29.41 16.58 -7.00
CA ALA A 114 -28.68 15.64 -7.84
C ALA A 114 -29.56 14.45 -8.26
N ARG A 115 -30.43 13.96 -7.35
CA ARG A 115 -31.44 12.93 -7.67
C ARG A 115 -32.45 13.40 -8.72
N ASN A 116 -32.96 14.62 -8.58
CA ASN A 116 -33.87 15.22 -9.55
C ASN A 116 -33.21 15.37 -10.93
N PHE A 117 -31.91 15.70 -10.97
CA PHE A 117 -31.14 15.71 -12.22
C PHE A 117 -31.05 14.32 -12.84
N LEU A 118 -30.68 13.30 -12.06
CA LEU A 118 -30.58 11.92 -12.52
C LEU A 118 -31.92 11.42 -13.10
N GLU A 119 -33.03 11.67 -12.40
CA GLU A 119 -34.38 11.32 -12.84
C GLU A 119 -34.76 12.02 -14.16
N ALA A 120 -34.45 13.32 -14.26
CA ALA A 120 -34.67 14.07 -15.48
C ALA A 120 -33.80 13.54 -16.64
N ALA A 121 -32.53 13.22 -16.38
CA ALA A 121 -31.61 12.69 -17.40
C ALA A 121 -32.05 11.30 -17.91
N LEU A 122 -32.45 10.39 -17.00
CA LEU A 122 -32.95 9.06 -17.37
C LEU A 122 -34.23 9.11 -18.21
N THR A 123 -35.06 10.14 -18.02
CA THR A 123 -36.31 10.35 -18.78
C THR A 123 -36.15 11.28 -19.99
N GLY A 124 -34.93 11.75 -20.28
CA GLY A 124 -34.69 12.71 -21.37
C GLY A 124 -35.45 14.02 -21.17
N PHE A 125 -35.54 14.46 -19.91
CA PHE A 125 -36.32 15.61 -19.44
C PHE A 125 -37.81 15.53 -19.81
N GLY A 126 -38.37 14.31 -19.72
CA GLY A 126 -39.73 14.02 -20.12
C GLY A 126 -39.94 14.09 -21.64
N GLY A 127 -38.95 13.65 -22.43
CA GLY A 127 -38.99 13.66 -23.89
C GLY A 127 -38.65 15.00 -24.57
N ARG A 128 -38.35 16.05 -23.79
CA ARG A 128 -38.02 17.40 -24.27
C ARG A 128 -36.53 17.64 -24.48
N MET A 129 -35.74 16.58 -24.54
CA MET A 129 -34.30 16.68 -24.79
C MET A 129 -33.98 17.39 -26.12
N HIS A 130 -34.83 17.26 -27.13
CA HIS A 130 -34.70 17.96 -28.42
C HIS A 130 -34.92 19.48 -28.34
N GLU A 131 -35.48 19.97 -27.24
CA GLU A 131 -35.66 21.40 -26.94
C GLU A 131 -34.45 21.98 -26.18
N MET A 132 -33.48 21.15 -25.78
CA MET A 132 -32.26 21.60 -25.12
C MET A 132 -31.27 22.13 -26.16
N GLU A 133 -30.68 23.28 -25.87
CA GLU A 133 -29.60 23.84 -26.68
C GLU A 133 -28.36 22.95 -26.58
N GLU A 134 -27.75 22.58 -27.71
CA GLU A 134 -26.59 21.67 -27.72
C GLU A 134 -25.34 22.26 -27.07
N SER A 135 -25.29 23.60 -26.97
CA SER A 135 -24.25 24.37 -26.27
C SER A 135 -24.46 24.43 -24.76
N ALA A 136 -25.60 23.98 -24.25
CA ALA A 136 -25.90 24.06 -22.82
C ALA A 136 -25.00 23.08 -22.04
N PRO A 137 -24.36 23.50 -20.94
CA PRO A 137 -23.50 22.64 -20.11
C PRO A 137 -24.08 21.26 -19.72
N PRO A 138 -25.38 21.10 -19.37
CA PRO A 138 -25.95 19.76 -19.11
C PRO A 138 -26.22 18.91 -20.35
N TYR A 139 -26.10 19.41 -21.58
CA TYR A 139 -26.55 18.68 -22.77
C TYR A 139 -25.81 17.34 -22.94
N GLU A 140 -24.49 17.36 -22.78
CA GLU A 140 -23.64 16.17 -22.95
C GLU A 140 -23.89 15.11 -21.86
N SER A 141 -24.00 15.54 -20.60
CA SER A 141 -24.29 14.65 -19.47
C SER A 141 -25.67 14.00 -19.60
N VAL A 142 -26.68 14.80 -19.95
CA VAL A 142 -28.05 14.30 -20.17
C VAL A 142 -28.10 13.36 -21.36
N GLN A 143 -27.46 13.70 -22.48
CA GLN A 143 -27.42 12.86 -23.67
C GLN A 143 -26.77 11.51 -23.38
N THR A 144 -25.65 11.51 -22.67
CA THR A 144 -24.88 10.30 -22.38
C THR A 144 -25.65 9.38 -21.43
N ILE A 145 -26.21 9.94 -20.35
CA ILE A 145 -27.04 9.19 -19.39
C ILE A 145 -28.30 8.65 -20.08
N TYR A 146 -29.00 9.48 -20.87
CA TYR A 146 -30.21 9.05 -21.56
C TYR A 146 -29.94 7.93 -22.57
N ARG A 147 -28.85 8.01 -23.36
CA ARG A 147 -28.48 6.96 -24.32
C ARG A 147 -28.20 5.62 -23.64
N ARG A 148 -27.58 5.63 -22.46
CA ARG A 148 -27.20 4.42 -21.70
C ARG A 148 -28.19 4.01 -20.61
N ARG A 149 -29.36 4.66 -20.53
CA ARG A 149 -30.36 4.46 -19.46
C ARG A 149 -30.80 3.01 -19.23
N THR A 150 -30.78 2.17 -20.27
CA THR A 150 -31.17 0.74 -20.19
C THR A 150 -30.04 -0.16 -19.69
N GLU A 151 -28.80 0.34 -19.69
CA GLU A 151 -27.60 -0.40 -19.27
C GLU A 151 -27.22 -0.06 -17.83
N LEU A 152 -27.54 1.15 -17.36
CA LEU A 152 -27.18 1.62 -16.01
C LEU A 152 -27.84 0.77 -14.91
N GLU A 153 -27.02 0.16 -14.06
CA GLU A 153 -27.47 -0.61 -12.90
C GLU A 153 -27.32 0.18 -11.59
N THR A 154 -26.32 1.05 -11.51
CA THR A 154 -25.97 1.79 -10.28
C THR A 154 -25.65 3.26 -10.59
N ALA A 155 -26.09 4.16 -9.73
CA ALA A 155 -25.67 5.56 -9.71
C ALA A 155 -25.04 5.89 -8.37
N ARG A 156 -23.89 6.56 -8.36
CA ARG A 156 -23.28 7.13 -7.14
C ARG A 156 -23.45 8.64 -7.18
N ILE A 157 -23.98 9.20 -6.11
CA ILE A 157 -24.11 10.65 -5.93
C ILE A 157 -23.14 11.08 -4.82
N PHE A 158 -22.22 11.97 -5.16
CA PHE A 158 -21.23 12.52 -4.26
C PHE A 158 -21.58 13.97 -3.92
N LEU A 159 -21.72 14.28 -2.63
CA LEU A 159 -21.84 15.65 -2.13
C LEU A 159 -20.48 16.11 -1.61
N LEU A 160 -19.93 17.17 -2.20
CA LEU A 160 -18.65 17.78 -1.83
C LEU A 160 -18.91 19.08 -1.07
N THR A 161 -18.25 19.30 0.08
CA THR A 161 -18.46 20.52 0.84
C THR A 161 -17.24 20.95 1.67
N ASN A 162 -17.09 22.28 1.83
CA ASN A 162 -16.06 22.90 2.67
C ASN A 162 -16.47 23.10 4.13
N GLY A 163 -17.68 22.68 4.53
CA GLY A 163 -18.11 22.64 5.94
C GLY A 163 -18.07 21.23 6.53
N VAL A 164 -18.54 21.09 7.77
CA VAL A 164 -18.54 19.86 8.55
C VAL A 164 -19.97 19.34 8.71
N ALA A 165 -20.19 18.07 8.39
CA ALA A 165 -21.52 17.48 8.44
C ALA A 165 -21.70 16.57 9.67
N LYS A 166 -22.79 16.77 10.43
CA LYS A 166 -23.20 15.79 11.45
C LYS A 166 -23.79 14.58 10.75
N GLN A 167 -23.31 13.37 11.09
CA GLN A 167 -23.74 12.08 10.52
C GLN A 167 -25.20 12.10 10.05
N SER A 168 -25.37 11.96 8.73
CA SER A 168 -26.66 11.69 8.09
C SER A 168 -26.58 10.33 7.42
N GLU A 169 -27.46 9.42 7.82
CA GLU A 169 -27.71 8.19 7.07
C GLU A 169 -28.69 8.54 5.94
N GLU A 170 -28.16 8.81 4.75
CA GLU A 170 -28.97 8.81 3.53
C GLU A 170 -29.32 7.35 3.20
N VAL A 171 -30.59 7.05 3.01
CA VAL A 171 -31.06 5.69 2.70
C VAL A 171 -30.90 5.44 1.20
N ASP A 172 -30.30 4.32 0.82
CA ASP A 172 -30.21 3.89 -0.58
C ASP A 172 -31.63 3.78 -1.20
N VAL A 173 -31.83 4.43 -2.34
CA VAL A 173 -33.10 4.44 -3.07
C VAL A 173 -32.90 3.80 -4.44
N SER A 174 -33.85 2.98 -4.90
CA SER A 174 -33.87 2.49 -6.28
C SER A 174 -34.87 3.27 -7.11
N PHE A 175 -34.47 3.74 -8.28
CA PHE A 175 -35.36 4.45 -9.21
C PHE A 175 -35.19 3.90 -10.64
N GLN A 176 -36.30 3.56 -11.30
CA GLN A 176 -36.33 3.00 -12.67
C GLN A 176 -35.30 1.86 -12.93
N GLY A 177 -35.04 1.02 -11.93
CA GLY A 177 -34.10 -0.10 -12.02
C GLY A 177 -32.64 0.24 -11.66
N VAL A 178 -32.30 1.53 -11.50
CA VAL A 178 -30.97 2.00 -11.08
C VAL A 178 -30.90 2.10 -9.55
N LYS A 179 -29.88 1.49 -8.94
CA LYS A 179 -29.60 1.60 -7.50
C LYS A 179 -28.80 2.87 -7.21
N VAL A 180 -29.33 3.78 -6.40
CA VAL A 180 -28.66 5.06 -6.07
C VAL A 180 -27.95 4.94 -4.72
N LYS A 181 -26.64 5.20 -4.70
CA LYS A 181 -25.80 5.27 -3.51
C LYS A 181 -25.34 6.70 -3.25
N HIS A 182 -25.31 7.12 -1.99
CA HIS A 182 -24.94 8.48 -1.61
C HIS A 182 -23.60 8.49 -0.85
N PHE A 183 -22.73 9.43 -1.21
CA PHE A 183 -21.43 9.65 -0.60
C PHE A 183 -21.29 11.11 -0.21
N LEU A 184 -20.91 11.38 1.03
CA LEU A 184 -20.70 12.73 1.54
C LEU A 184 -19.21 12.92 1.86
N TRP A 185 -18.58 13.91 1.23
CA TRP A 185 -17.22 14.35 1.48
C TRP A 185 -17.25 15.75 2.08
N ASP A 186 -17.17 15.79 3.41
CA ASP A 186 -17.08 17.01 4.19
C ASP A 186 -15.63 17.30 4.57
N LEU A 187 -15.40 18.46 5.18
CA LEU A 187 -14.04 18.91 5.49
C LEU A 187 -13.33 18.00 6.50
N GLU A 188 -14.07 17.35 7.40
CA GLU A 188 -13.49 16.42 8.36
C GLU A 188 -13.00 15.13 7.68
N LYS A 189 -13.77 14.58 6.72
CA LYS A 189 -13.32 13.46 5.89
C LYS A 189 -12.15 13.84 5.01
N MET A 190 -12.15 15.05 4.45
CA MET A 190 -11.00 15.57 3.69
C MET A 190 -9.76 15.69 4.56
N ARG A 191 -9.88 16.19 5.80
CA ARG A 191 -8.77 16.21 6.77
C ARG A 191 -8.24 14.81 7.06
N ARG A 192 -9.11 13.82 7.25
CA ARG A 192 -8.70 12.42 7.47
C ARG A 192 -8.00 11.83 6.25
N LEU A 193 -8.43 12.22 5.05
CA LEU A 193 -7.85 11.80 3.78
C LEU A 193 -6.45 12.43 3.56
N LEU A 194 -6.32 13.74 3.81
CA LEU A 194 -5.08 14.52 3.66
C LEU A 194 -4.10 14.34 4.83
N GLY A 195 -4.60 13.97 6.00
CA GLY A 195 -3.84 13.76 7.24
C GLY A 195 -3.07 12.44 7.31
N SER A 196 -2.99 11.70 6.20
CA SER A 196 -2.12 10.51 6.10
C SER A 196 -0.62 10.84 6.21
N GLY A 197 -0.26 12.14 6.33
CA GLY A 197 1.09 12.66 6.48
C GLY A 197 1.54 13.07 7.90
N GLN A 198 0.72 13.68 8.77
CA GLN A 198 1.18 14.15 10.10
C GLN A 198 0.03 14.40 11.11
N GLU A 199 0.30 14.02 12.37
CA GLU A 199 -0.47 14.13 13.64
C GLU A 199 -1.59 13.10 13.93
N ARG A 200 -1.28 12.19 14.85
CA ARG A 200 -2.18 11.15 15.39
C ARG A 200 -3.21 11.78 16.32
N GLU A 201 -4.49 11.49 16.09
CA GLU A 201 -5.53 11.73 17.10
C GLU A 201 -5.36 10.75 18.27
N THR A 202 -5.04 11.28 19.46
CA THR A 202 -4.80 10.52 20.69
C THR A 202 -6.06 9.77 21.14
N ILE A 203 -5.96 8.47 21.42
CA ILE A 203 -7.07 7.67 21.98
C ILE A 203 -7.25 8.04 23.45
N VAL A 204 -8.42 8.54 23.85
CA VAL A 204 -8.77 8.83 25.25
C VAL A 204 -9.95 7.94 25.64
N ILE A 205 -9.78 7.09 26.65
CA ILE A 205 -10.81 6.19 27.17
C ILE A 205 -11.21 6.68 28.56
N ASP A 206 -12.41 7.24 28.69
CA ASP A 206 -13.01 7.62 29.97
C ASP A 206 -13.91 6.47 30.49
N LEU A 207 -13.37 5.66 31.40
CA LEU A 207 -14.05 4.48 31.94
C LEU A 207 -15.27 4.86 32.80
N GLU A 208 -15.20 5.98 33.51
CA GLU A 208 -16.32 6.45 34.34
C GLU A 208 -17.42 7.09 33.50
N GLY A 209 -17.06 7.97 32.57
CA GLY A 209 -18.01 8.70 31.72
C GLY A 209 -18.67 7.84 30.66
N ASP A 210 -17.87 7.12 29.86
CA ASP A 210 -18.36 6.48 28.64
C ASP A 210 -18.69 4.98 28.84
N TYR A 211 -18.05 4.34 29.81
CA TYR A 211 -18.11 2.88 29.95
C TYR A 211 -18.74 2.35 31.25
N GLY A 212 -19.30 3.23 32.08
CA GLY A 212 -20.17 2.84 33.21
C GLY A 212 -19.45 2.52 34.51
N GLY A 213 -18.19 2.94 34.67
CA GLY A 213 -17.47 2.93 35.95
C GLY A 213 -16.01 2.51 35.84
N GLY A 214 -15.17 3.02 36.74
CA GLY A 214 -13.74 2.69 36.81
C GLY A 214 -13.46 1.23 37.19
N VAL A 215 -12.30 0.72 36.77
CA VAL A 215 -11.90 -0.69 36.97
C VAL A 215 -10.84 -0.79 38.08
N PRO A 216 -11.03 -1.61 39.14
CA PRO A 216 -10.02 -1.79 40.18
C PRO A 216 -8.65 -2.18 39.62
N CYS A 217 -7.59 -1.59 40.16
CA CYS A 217 -6.22 -1.90 39.74
C CYS A 217 -5.24 -1.92 40.90
N ILE A 218 -4.10 -2.55 40.66
CA ILE A 218 -2.91 -2.47 41.51
C ILE A 218 -1.83 -1.78 40.68
N SER A 219 -1.17 -0.78 41.25
CA SER A 219 -0.06 -0.08 40.60
C SER A 219 1.27 -0.40 41.27
N GLN A 220 2.33 -0.43 40.47
CA GLN A 220 3.70 -0.60 40.95
C GLN A 220 4.63 0.27 40.09
N ALA A 221 5.36 1.18 40.74
CA ALA A 221 6.47 1.88 40.11
C ALA A 221 7.71 0.96 40.05
N ASP A 222 8.53 1.15 39.03
CA ASP A 222 9.77 0.43 38.78
C ASP A 222 10.89 0.71 39.81
N GLY A 223 10.71 1.70 40.69
CA GLY A 223 11.68 2.12 41.71
C GLY A 223 12.74 3.09 41.21
N THR A 224 12.86 3.27 39.90
CA THR A 224 13.76 4.21 39.22
C THR A 224 13.05 5.46 38.70
N GLY A 225 11.71 5.42 38.60
CA GLY A 225 10.87 6.49 38.10
C GLY A 225 10.75 6.53 36.57
N GLU A 226 11.19 5.49 35.85
CA GLU A 226 11.10 5.45 34.38
C GLU A 226 9.69 5.06 33.93
N TYR A 227 9.05 4.13 34.65
CA TYR A 227 7.68 3.71 34.35
C TYR A 227 6.86 3.29 35.59
N THR A 228 5.54 3.34 35.43
CA THR A 228 4.57 2.72 36.34
C THR A 228 3.77 1.65 35.60
N ALA A 229 3.63 0.48 36.22
CA ALA A 229 2.79 -0.60 35.72
C ALA A 229 1.49 -0.68 36.53
N TYR A 230 0.37 -0.84 35.83
CA TYR A 230 -0.96 -1.05 36.39
C TYR A 230 -1.45 -2.43 35.97
N LEU A 231 -1.91 -3.23 36.93
CA LEU A 231 -2.53 -4.52 36.69
C LEU A 231 -4.01 -4.46 37.08
N SER A 232 -4.87 -4.89 36.18
CA SER A 232 -6.32 -4.85 36.37
C SER A 232 -7.00 -6.03 35.68
N PHE A 233 -8.26 -6.30 36.02
CA PHE A 233 -9.06 -7.35 35.41
C PHE A 233 -10.28 -6.72 34.73
N PHE A 234 -10.23 -6.61 33.40
CA PHE A 234 -11.27 -5.95 32.64
C PHE A 234 -12.39 -6.96 32.32
N PRO A 235 -13.66 -6.61 32.56
CA PRO A 235 -14.77 -7.37 32.01
C PRO A 235 -14.68 -7.43 30.48
N ALA A 236 -14.96 -8.59 29.89
CA ALA A 236 -14.94 -8.73 28.44
C ALA A 236 -15.95 -7.80 27.74
N THR A 237 -17.07 -7.49 28.40
CA THR A 237 -18.08 -6.54 27.93
C THR A 237 -17.49 -5.14 27.74
N LEU A 238 -16.67 -4.69 28.69
CA LEU A 238 -15.95 -3.43 28.61
C LEU A 238 -14.94 -3.44 27.46
N LEU A 239 -14.08 -4.45 27.39
CA LEU A 239 -13.08 -4.58 26.32
C LEU A 239 -13.72 -4.65 24.93
N SER A 240 -14.86 -5.33 24.80
CA SER A 240 -15.62 -5.42 23.55
C SER A 240 -16.18 -4.06 23.13
N ARG A 241 -16.65 -3.23 24.07
CA ARG A 241 -17.14 -1.88 23.76
C ARG A 241 -16.01 -0.96 23.33
N ILE A 242 -14.93 -0.89 24.12
CA ILE A 242 -13.72 -0.12 23.78
C ILE A 242 -13.21 -0.50 22.38
N TYR A 243 -13.13 -1.80 22.07
CA TYR A 243 -12.72 -2.25 20.74
C TYR A 243 -13.75 -1.92 19.65
N GLY A 244 -15.04 -1.86 19.98
CA GLY A 244 -16.08 -1.41 19.04
C GLY A 244 -15.94 0.05 18.65
N ASP A 245 -15.53 0.90 19.58
CA ASP A 245 -15.48 2.35 19.41
C ASP A 245 -14.20 2.81 18.67
N TYR A 246 -13.04 2.23 19.02
CA TYR A 246 -11.75 2.61 18.40
C TYR A 246 -11.22 1.59 17.38
N GLY A 247 -11.73 0.36 17.37
CA GLY A 247 -11.42 -0.64 16.36
C GLY A 247 -9.92 -0.96 16.24
N PRO A 248 -9.39 -1.09 15.00
CA PRO A 248 -7.98 -1.36 14.75
C PRO A 248 -7.00 -0.30 15.32
N ARG A 249 -7.45 0.93 15.60
CA ARG A 249 -6.60 2.01 16.11
C ARG A 249 -5.96 1.68 17.45
N LEU A 250 -6.61 0.85 18.27
CA LEU A 250 -6.07 0.35 19.54
C LEU A 250 -4.86 -0.59 19.36
N LEU A 251 -4.62 -1.08 18.15
CA LEU A 251 -3.61 -2.08 17.83
C LEU A 251 -2.45 -1.51 17.00
N GLU A 252 -2.37 -0.20 16.80
CA GLU A 252 -1.38 0.43 15.92
C GLU A 252 0.06 0.25 16.42
N LYS A 253 0.27 0.27 17.74
CA LYS A 253 1.58 -0.03 18.37
C LYS A 253 1.82 -1.55 18.56
N ASN A 254 0.91 -2.39 18.08
CA ASN A 254 1.08 -3.84 18.09
C ASN A 254 1.95 -4.28 16.91
N VAL A 255 3.12 -4.85 17.19
CA VAL A 255 4.00 -5.42 16.15
C VAL A 255 3.40 -6.64 15.45
N ARG A 256 2.30 -7.19 15.97
CA ARG A 256 1.51 -8.25 15.35
C ARG A 256 0.22 -7.64 14.80
N SER A 257 0.26 -7.21 13.54
CA SER A 257 -0.96 -6.82 12.83
C SER A 257 -1.97 -7.97 12.85
N TYR A 258 -3.26 -7.61 12.91
CA TYR A 258 -4.41 -8.50 13.06
C TYR A 258 -4.34 -9.71 12.10
N LEU A 259 -3.82 -10.83 12.62
CA LEU A 259 -3.85 -12.13 11.95
C LEU A 259 -5.30 -12.61 11.95
N GLN A 260 -5.86 -12.60 10.75
CA GLN A 260 -7.08 -13.27 10.29
C GLN A 260 -7.67 -14.26 11.29
N ALA A 261 -9.00 -14.20 11.45
CA ALA A 261 -9.85 -15.05 12.30
C ALA A 261 -9.75 -16.58 12.08
N ARG A 262 -8.73 -17.11 11.39
CA ARG A 262 -8.55 -18.52 10.99
C ARG A 262 -7.30 -19.21 11.56
N GLY A 263 -6.71 -18.72 12.65
CA GLY A 263 -5.64 -19.42 13.37
C GLY A 263 -6.15 -20.45 14.39
N LYS A 264 -5.38 -21.53 14.66
CA LYS A 264 -5.69 -22.53 15.72
C LYS A 264 -5.86 -21.90 17.12
N VAL A 265 -5.14 -20.80 17.41
CA VAL A 265 -5.22 -20.05 18.68
C VAL A 265 -6.56 -19.34 18.83
N ASN A 266 -7.07 -18.70 17.78
CA ASN A 266 -8.37 -18.02 17.80
C ASN A 266 -9.52 -19.01 18.07
N LYS A 267 -9.40 -20.25 17.54
CA LYS A 267 -10.36 -21.32 17.86
C LYS A 267 -10.34 -21.67 19.34
N GLY A 268 -9.17 -21.76 19.98
CA GLY A 268 -9.07 -22.04 21.43
C GLY A 268 -9.69 -20.94 22.30
N ILE A 269 -9.43 -19.67 21.96
CA ILE A 269 -10.02 -18.52 22.65
C ILE A 269 -11.55 -18.53 22.49
N GLN A 270 -12.06 -18.69 21.26
CA GLN A 270 -13.50 -18.77 20.99
C GLN A 270 -14.17 -19.97 21.66
N THR A 271 -13.49 -21.12 21.70
CA THR A 271 -13.98 -22.33 22.40
C THR A 271 -14.11 -22.05 23.89
N THR A 272 -13.11 -21.40 24.50
CA THR A 272 -13.17 -21.05 25.92
C THR A 272 -14.32 -20.08 26.20
N ILE A 273 -14.53 -19.07 25.36
CA ILE A 273 -15.65 -18.13 25.49
C ILE A 273 -16.99 -18.87 25.45
N ARG A 274 -17.14 -19.86 24.56
CA ARG A 274 -18.41 -20.58 24.36
C ARG A 274 -18.67 -21.66 25.42
N GLU A 275 -17.65 -22.43 25.76
CA GLU A 275 -17.81 -23.67 26.54
C GLU A 275 -17.44 -23.48 28.01
N ALA A 276 -16.56 -22.53 28.34
CA ALA A 276 -16.07 -22.32 29.71
C ALA A 276 -15.70 -20.84 29.98
N PRO A 277 -16.63 -19.87 29.79
CA PRO A 277 -16.35 -18.44 29.95
C PRO A 277 -15.77 -18.08 31.32
N GLN A 278 -16.24 -18.73 32.39
CA GLN A 278 -15.75 -18.56 33.76
C GLN A 278 -14.29 -19.00 33.96
N ARG A 279 -13.73 -19.81 33.06
CA ARG A 279 -12.33 -20.27 33.10
C ARG A 279 -11.41 -19.43 32.21
N PHE A 280 -11.94 -18.41 31.53
CA PHE A 280 -11.20 -17.64 30.54
C PHE A 280 -9.91 -17.03 31.10
N LEU A 281 -9.99 -16.44 32.30
CA LEU A 281 -8.87 -15.85 33.00
C LEU A 281 -7.73 -16.85 33.29
N ALA A 282 -8.08 -18.12 33.51
CA ALA A 282 -7.11 -19.17 33.82
C ALA A 282 -6.52 -19.81 32.55
N TYR A 283 -7.28 -19.88 31.46
CA TYR A 283 -6.90 -20.61 30.24
C TYR A 283 -6.25 -19.72 29.16
N ASN A 284 -6.49 -18.41 29.19
CA ASN A 284 -6.03 -17.50 28.16
C ASN A 284 -5.09 -16.45 28.73
N ASN A 285 -4.11 -16.05 27.93
CA ASN A 285 -3.21 -14.96 28.29
C ASN A 285 -3.96 -13.63 28.32
N GLY A 286 -3.55 -12.76 29.24
CA GLY A 286 -4.04 -11.39 29.34
C GLY A 286 -3.58 -10.48 28.20
N ILE A 287 -3.89 -9.20 28.33
CA ILE A 287 -3.53 -8.11 27.43
C ILE A 287 -2.38 -7.31 28.05
N SER A 288 -1.36 -6.98 27.25
CA SER A 288 -0.39 -5.95 27.61
C SER A 288 -0.65 -4.70 26.76
N ALA A 289 -0.71 -3.56 27.43
CA ALA A 289 -1.01 -2.26 26.84
C ALA A 289 -0.05 -1.19 27.36
N THR A 290 0.04 -0.10 26.62
CA THR A 290 0.74 1.13 27.01
C THR A 290 -0.23 2.30 26.99
N ALA A 291 0.00 3.28 27.84
CA ALA A 291 -0.73 4.53 27.86
C ALA A 291 0.24 5.69 28.09
N GLU A 292 -0.10 6.87 27.59
CA GLU A 292 0.62 8.11 27.88
C GLU A 292 0.32 8.58 29.30
N THR A 293 -0.95 8.58 29.70
CA THR A 293 -1.36 8.88 31.09
C THR A 293 -2.47 7.95 31.56
N VAL A 294 -2.49 7.73 32.87
CA VAL A 294 -3.51 6.93 33.57
C VAL A 294 -3.98 7.73 34.78
N GLU A 295 -5.29 7.91 34.91
CA GLU A 295 -5.91 8.51 36.09
C GLU A 295 -6.58 7.44 36.94
N ILE A 296 -6.39 7.52 38.26
CA ILE A 296 -6.95 6.60 39.24
C ILE A 296 -7.89 7.38 40.15
N SER A 297 -9.06 6.82 40.47
CA SER A 297 -9.96 7.34 41.48
C SER A 297 -9.39 7.19 42.90
N GLU A 298 -9.97 7.91 43.87
CA GLU A 298 -9.57 7.80 45.28
C GLU A 298 -9.72 6.37 45.84
N ASP A 299 -10.66 5.59 45.29
CA ASP A 299 -10.89 4.18 45.64
C ASP A 299 -9.93 3.19 44.94
N GLY A 300 -8.91 3.67 44.22
CA GLY A 300 -7.92 2.81 43.56
C GLY A 300 -8.38 2.17 42.24
N LYS A 301 -9.36 2.78 41.55
CA LYS A 301 -9.86 2.28 40.25
C LYS A 301 -9.33 3.12 39.09
N LEU A 302 -8.97 2.48 37.99
CA LEU A 302 -8.65 3.16 36.73
C LEU A 302 -9.89 3.94 36.25
N ARG A 303 -9.73 5.25 36.09
CA ARG A 303 -10.78 6.17 35.65
C ARG A 303 -10.61 6.57 34.19
N MET A 304 -9.41 6.97 33.80
CA MET A 304 -9.13 7.43 32.43
C MET A 304 -7.79 6.90 31.93
N LEU A 305 -7.73 6.56 30.64
CA LEU A 305 -6.53 6.09 29.94
C LEU A 305 -6.31 6.93 28.67
N ARG A 306 -5.20 7.67 28.58
CA ARG A 306 -4.82 8.48 27.41
C ARG A 306 -3.74 7.79 26.58
N ASP A 307 -3.84 7.90 25.26
CA ASP A 307 -3.06 7.18 24.26
C ASP A 307 -3.00 5.66 24.51
N PHE A 308 -4.14 5.07 24.88
CA PHE A 308 -4.20 3.64 25.20
C PHE A 308 -3.98 2.76 23.96
N GLN A 309 -2.98 1.89 24.05
CA GLN A 309 -2.52 1.05 22.93
C GLN A 309 -2.24 -0.37 23.38
N ILE A 310 -2.85 -1.35 22.74
CA ILE A 310 -2.67 -2.78 23.02
C ILE A 310 -1.46 -3.29 22.23
N VAL A 311 -0.35 -3.51 22.94
CA VAL A 311 0.92 -4.01 22.36
C VAL A 311 1.00 -5.54 22.31
N ASN A 312 0.21 -6.24 23.12
CA ASN A 312 0.01 -7.69 23.05
C ASN A 312 -1.42 -8.06 23.48
N GLY A 313 -2.04 -9.04 22.82
CA GLY A 313 -3.42 -9.46 23.11
C GLY A 313 -4.47 -9.03 22.09
N GLY A 314 -4.08 -8.47 20.92
CA GLY A 314 -5.03 -8.08 19.87
C GLY A 314 -5.93 -9.22 19.36
N GLN A 315 -5.43 -10.46 19.34
CA GLN A 315 -6.23 -11.64 19.01
C GLN A 315 -7.29 -11.94 20.08
N THR A 316 -6.96 -11.78 21.36
CA THR A 316 -7.87 -11.95 22.50
C THR A 316 -8.99 -10.92 22.42
N THR A 317 -8.64 -9.64 22.31
CA THR A 317 -9.61 -8.53 22.23
C THR A 317 -10.55 -8.68 21.04
N ALA A 318 -10.02 -8.97 19.84
CA ALA A 318 -10.85 -9.13 18.65
C ALA A 318 -11.69 -10.41 18.66
N SER A 319 -11.21 -11.51 19.26
CA SER A 319 -11.99 -12.75 19.40
C SER A 319 -13.19 -12.56 20.33
N ILE A 320 -13.00 -11.81 21.42
CA ILE A 320 -14.09 -11.40 22.33
C ILE A 320 -15.12 -10.58 21.55
N TYR A 321 -14.68 -9.54 20.83
CA TYR A 321 -15.57 -8.69 20.04
C TYR A 321 -16.36 -9.47 18.96
N HIS A 322 -15.68 -10.37 18.25
CA HIS A 322 -16.31 -11.22 17.23
C HIS A 322 -17.36 -12.17 17.83
N ALA A 323 -17.06 -12.77 18.99
CA ALA A 323 -17.98 -13.66 19.69
C ALA A 323 -19.29 -12.93 20.06
N VAL A 324 -19.21 -11.65 20.44
CA VAL A 324 -20.39 -10.81 20.71
C VAL A 324 -21.15 -10.48 19.42
N ARG A 325 -20.49 -9.89 18.41
CA ARG A 325 -21.21 -9.35 17.24
C ARG A 325 -21.72 -10.41 16.27
N LYS A 326 -20.97 -11.49 16.05
CA LYS A 326 -21.32 -12.50 15.04
C LYS A 326 -22.01 -13.72 15.64
N GLU A 327 -21.56 -14.16 16.81
CA GLU A 327 -22.04 -15.39 17.44
C GLU A 327 -23.07 -15.13 18.56
N LYS A 328 -23.29 -13.86 18.94
CA LYS A 328 -24.17 -13.45 20.04
C LYS A 328 -23.88 -14.21 21.35
N ALA A 329 -22.61 -14.53 21.58
CA ALA A 329 -22.17 -15.28 22.75
C ALA A 329 -22.30 -14.42 24.03
N ASP A 330 -22.70 -15.06 25.14
CA ASP A 330 -22.70 -14.43 26.45
C ASP A 330 -21.27 -14.38 27.01
N ILE A 331 -20.76 -13.16 27.20
CA ILE A 331 -19.41 -12.88 27.72
C ILE A 331 -19.44 -12.28 29.14
N SER A 332 -20.60 -12.27 29.80
CA SER A 332 -20.78 -11.68 31.14
C SER A 332 -19.82 -12.26 32.19
N ASN A 333 -19.50 -13.55 32.08
CA ASN A 333 -18.60 -14.28 32.99
C ASN A 333 -17.14 -14.30 32.52
N VAL A 334 -16.78 -13.55 31.47
CA VAL A 334 -15.42 -13.50 30.92
C VAL A 334 -14.68 -12.28 31.49
N SER A 335 -13.54 -12.55 32.14
CA SER A 335 -12.65 -11.52 32.66
C SER A 335 -11.24 -11.67 32.08
N VAL A 336 -10.59 -10.56 31.76
CA VAL A 336 -9.29 -10.51 31.09
C VAL A 336 -8.31 -9.72 31.94
N GLN A 337 -7.17 -10.32 32.27
CA GLN A 337 -6.07 -9.59 32.89
C GLN A 337 -5.49 -8.56 31.91
N VAL A 338 -5.38 -7.30 32.33
CA VAL A 338 -4.81 -6.20 31.55
C VAL A 338 -3.66 -5.59 32.34
N LYS A 339 -2.48 -5.54 31.72
CA LYS A 339 -1.30 -4.83 32.24
C LYS A 339 -1.07 -3.57 31.41
N VAL A 340 -1.18 -2.39 32.02
CA VAL A 340 -0.93 -1.09 31.38
C VAL A 340 0.41 -0.54 31.88
N THR A 341 1.31 -0.19 30.97
CA THR A 341 2.58 0.47 31.31
C THR A 341 2.56 1.93 30.87
N VAL A 342 2.84 2.83 31.81
CA VAL A 342 2.99 4.28 31.58
C VAL A 342 4.46 4.63 31.74
N VAL A 343 5.07 5.20 30.70
CA VAL A 343 6.47 5.65 30.69
C VAL A 343 6.49 7.14 30.96
N HIS A 344 7.25 7.57 31.98
CA HIS A 344 7.19 8.96 32.46
C HIS A 344 8.05 9.94 31.65
N CYS A 345 9.02 9.44 30.89
CA CYS A 345 9.92 10.23 30.04
C CYS A 345 9.57 10.07 28.55
N ALA A 346 9.16 11.17 27.91
CA ALA A 346 8.68 11.18 26.52
C ALA A 346 9.75 10.72 25.52
N GLU A 347 11.03 11.03 25.77
CA GLU A 347 12.16 10.64 24.94
C GLU A 347 12.40 9.13 24.97
N GLN A 348 12.09 8.48 26.10
CA GLN A 348 12.24 7.03 26.28
C GLN A 348 11.07 6.24 25.68
N VAL A 349 9.89 6.86 25.47
CA VAL A 349 8.70 6.20 24.89
C VAL A 349 9.03 5.51 23.55
N ALA A 350 9.84 6.17 22.71
CA ALA A 350 10.22 5.66 21.39
C ALA A 350 11.11 4.41 21.45
N GLU A 351 11.82 4.19 22.56
CA GLU A 351 12.64 3.00 22.80
C GLU A 351 11.85 1.93 23.59
N PHE A 352 11.18 2.34 24.66
CA PHE A 352 10.53 1.44 25.61
C PHE A 352 9.31 0.73 25.03
N VAL A 353 8.42 1.45 24.34
CA VAL A 353 7.16 0.87 23.85
C VAL A 353 7.40 -0.26 22.82
N PRO A 354 8.31 -0.10 21.84
CA PRO A 354 8.70 -1.21 20.96
C PRO A 354 9.28 -2.42 21.73
N LEU A 355 10.09 -2.20 22.77
CA LEU A 355 10.66 -3.28 23.57
C LEU A 355 9.62 -4.00 24.43
N ILE A 356 8.68 -3.27 25.05
CA ILE A 356 7.54 -3.86 25.77
C ILE A 356 6.74 -4.74 24.80
N SER A 357 6.45 -4.23 23.61
CA SER A 357 5.77 -4.97 22.55
C SER A 357 6.57 -6.23 22.16
N LEU A 358 7.89 -6.11 21.95
CA LEU A 358 8.78 -7.23 21.63
C LEU A 358 8.77 -8.32 22.71
N TYR A 359 8.98 -7.95 23.98
CA TYR A 359 9.11 -8.92 25.08
C TYR A 359 7.77 -9.52 25.49
N ALA A 360 6.67 -8.77 25.41
CA ALA A 360 5.33 -9.31 25.62
C ALA A 360 4.94 -10.32 24.51
N ASN A 361 5.45 -10.12 23.28
CA ASN A 361 5.21 -11.02 22.15
C ASN A 361 6.19 -12.20 22.05
N SER A 362 7.34 -12.18 22.73
CA SER A 362 8.36 -13.24 22.68
C SER A 362 8.13 -14.39 23.66
N GLN A 363 7.22 -14.26 24.64
CA GLN A 363 6.85 -15.32 25.58
C GLN A 363 6.03 -16.47 24.97
N ASN A 364 5.64 -16.38 23.69
CA ASN A 364 5.27 -17.54 22.87
C ASN A 364 5.89 -17.41 21.49
N LYS A 365 6.36 -18.53 20.91
CA LYS A 365 7.22 -18.61 19.73
C LYS A 365 6.71 -17.79 18.52
N VAL A 366 7.18 -16.55 18.39
CA VAL A 366 7.02 -15.68 17.21
C VAL A 366 8.33 -15.66 16.44
N ASN A 367 8.23 -15.81 15.12
CA ASN A 367 9.36 -15.85 14.21
C ASN A 367 9.97 -14.46 14.07
N THR A 368 11.27 -14.32 14.35
CA THR A 368 11.99 -13.05 14.34
C THR A 368 12.01 -12.35 12.97
N ALA A 369 11.66 -13.05 11.88
CA ALA A 369 11.54 -12.47 10.54
C ALA A 369 10.34 -11.50 10.39
N ASP A 370 9.35 -11.56 11.27
CA ASP A 370 8.16 -10.71 11.16
C ASP A 370 8.42 -9.25 11.60
N PHE A 371 9.42 -9.02 12.47
CA PHE A 371 9.77 -7.70 13.03
C PHE A 371 10.37 -6.70 12.02
N SER A 372 10.86 -7.17 10.87
CA SER A 372 11.45 -6.31 9.84
C SER A 372 10.44 -5.77 8.82
N ALA A 373 9.12 -6.02 8.98
CA ALA A 373 8.15 -5.62 7.97
C ALA A 373 8.11 -4.10 7.75
N ASN A 374 8.38 -3.30 8.78
CA ASN A 374 8.35 -1.84 8.69
C ASN A 374 9.71 -1.22 8.29
N ASP A 375 10.72 -2.03 7.97
CA ASP A 375 11.98 -1.53 7.42
C ASP A 375 11.76 -0.95 6.02
N ILE A 376 12.20 0.30 5.80
CA ILE A 376 12.14 1.02 4.52
C ILE A 376 12.76 0.19 3.39
N PHE A 377 13.81 -0.59 3.67
CA PHE A 377 14.41 -1.49 2.69
C PHE A 377 13.38 -2.51 2.16
N HIS A 378 12.62 -3.14 3.06
CA HIS A 378 11.66 -4.16 2.68
C HIS A 378 10.43 -3.58 1.98
N GLN A 379 10.04 -2.34 2.31
CA GLN A 379 8.98 -1.62 1.59
C GLN A 379 9.43 -1.28 0.15
N LYS A 380 10.65 -0.78 -0.02
CA LYS A 380 11.20 -0.47 -1.35
C LYS A 380 11.36 -1.75 -2.18
N LEU A 381 11.79 -2.85 -1.58
CA LEU A 381 11.87 -4.15 -2.24
C LEU A 381 10.48 -4.69 -2.64
N GLU A 382 9.47 -4.48 -1.81
CA GLU A 382 8.07 -4.80 -2.16
C GLU A 382 7.60 -3.98 -3.35
N SER A 383 7.84 -2.66 -3.36
CA SER A 383 7.52 -1.78 -4.48
C SER A 383 8.16 -2.29 -5.78
N LEU A 384 9.47 -2.56 -5.79
CA LEU A 384 10.18 -3.11 -6.95
C LEU A 384 9.58 -4.44 -7.42
N SER A 385 9.21 -5.31 -6.48
CA SER A 385 8.59 -6.61 -6.80
C SER A 385 7.21 -6.51 -7.44
N ARG A 386 6.52 -5.38 -7.28
CA ARG A 386 5.19 -5.13 -7.86
C ARG A 386 5.27 -4.40 -9.19
N THR A 387 6.31 -3.59 -9.40
CA THR A 387 6.47 -2.73 -10.58
C THR A 387 7.40 -3.30 -11.65
N VAL A 388 8.42 -4.08 -11.27
CA VAL A 388 9.41 -4.63 -12.20
C VAL A 388 8.92 -5.94 -12.82
N TRP A 389 8.78 -5.96 -14.15
CA TRP A 389 8.37 -7.14 -14.92
C TRP A 389 9.58 -7.98 -15.33
N ALA A 390 9.50 -9.28 -15.06
CA ALA A 390 10.44 -10.27 -15.56
C ALA A 390 10.11 -10.62 -17.03
N PRO A 391 11.12 -10.68 -17.92
CA PRO A 391 10.92 -11.13 -19.29
C PRO A 391 10.34 -12.55 -19.35
N ALA A 392 9.52 -12.82 -20.37
CA ALA A 392 8.99 -14.16 -20.58
C ALA A 392 10.13 -15.11 -20.99
N ALA A 393 10.28 -16.23 -20.27
CA ALA A 393 11.34 -17.20 -20.52
C ALA A 393 11.29 -17.86 -21.92
N ASP A 394 10.15 -17.77 -22.62
CA ASP A 394 9.89 -18.30 -23.95
C ASP A 394 9.71 -17.21 -25.04
N GLY A 395 9.82 -15.92 -24.68
CA GLY A 395 9.67 -14.79 -25.60
C GLY A 395 8.27 -14.58 -26.21
N MET A 396 7.30 -15.46 -25.93
CA MET A 396 5.96 -15.49 -26.54
C MET A 396 4.84 -15.28 -25.51
N SER A 397 5.14 -15.44 -24.22
CA SER A 397 4.20 -15.27 -23.11
C SER A 397 4.15 -13.84 -22.55
N ARG A 398 3.07 -13.50 -21.83
CA ARG A 398 3.04 -12.28 -20.99
C ARG A 398 4.16 -12.34 -19.95
N GLY A 399 4.79 -11.19 -19.67
CA GLY A 399 5.78 -11.08 -18.60
C GLY A 399 5.19 -11.47 -17.25
N THR A 400 6.04 -11.86 -16.31
CA THR A 400 5.63 -12.23 -14.95
C THR A 400 6.32 -11.34 -13.92
N ARG A 401 5.92 -11.43 -12.65
CA ARG A 401 6.49 -10.67 -11.56
C ARG A 401 7.02 -11.58 -10.47
N TRP A 402 8.24 -11.30 -10.02
CA TRP A 402 8.81 -11.94 -8.85
C TRP A 402 8.20 -11.34 -7.60
N TYR A 403 7.21 -12.02 -7.03
CA TYR A 403 6.45 -11.52 -5.91
C TYR A 403 7.26 -11.60 -4.61
N TYR A 404 7.58 -10.45 -4.03
CA TYR A 404 8.14 -10.37 -2.69
C TYR A 404 7.02 -10.42 -1.63
N GLU A 405 7.05 -11.44 -0.79
CA GLU A 405 6.15 -11.64 0.35
C GLU A 405 6.78 -11.05 1.61
N ARG A 406 6.60 -9.72 1.78
CA ARG A 406 7.09 -8.98 2.95
C ARG A 406 6.37 -9.38 4.24
N ALA A 407 5.05 -9.54 4.16
CA ALA A 407 4.21 -10.06 5.24
C ALA A 407 3.70 -11.45 4.86
N ARG A 408 3.84 -12.41 5.77
CA ARG A 408 3.46 -13.80 5.52
C ARG A 408 1.99 -13.89 5.12
N GLY A 409 1.71 -14.49 3.97
CA GLY A 409 0.36 -14.65 3.46
C GLY A 409 -0.10 -13.53 2.51
N SER A 410 0.69 -12.46 2.34
CA SER A 410 0.29 -11.34 1.48
C SER A 410 0.02 -11.76 0.04
N HIS A 411 0.75 -12.77 -0.49
CA HIS A 411 0.52 -13.29 -1.84
C HIS A 411 -0.90 -13.83 -2.02
N LEU A 412 -1.39 -14.58 -1.03
CA LEU A 412 -2.74 -15.14 -1.07
C LEU A 412 -3.81 -14.06 -0.81
N ASP A 413 -3.49 -13.07 0.02
CA ASP A 413 -4.38 -11.94 0.30
C ASP A 413 -4.56 -11.05 -0.92
N ASP A 414 -3.48 -10.71 -1.62
CA ASP A 414 -3.50 -9.91 -2.84
C ASP A 414 -4.24 -10.67 -3.95
N LYS A 415 -4.03 -11.99 -4.07
CA LYS A 415 -4.85 -12.84 -4.93
C LYS A 415 -6.33 -12.72 -4.57
N ALA A 416 -6.71 -12.88 -3.30
CA ALA A 416 -8.11 -12.85 -2.89
C ALA A 416 -8.78 -11.48 -3.15
N ARG A 417 -8.03 -10.37 -3.04
CA ARG A 417 -8.52 -9.02 -3.33
C ARG A 417 -8.88 -8.79 -4.80
N THR A 418 -8.32 -9.56 -5.72
CA THR A 418 -8.68 -9.45 -7.16
C THR A 418 -10.13 -9.85 -7.48
N GLY A 419 -10.85 -10.44 -6.52
CA GLY A 419 -12.27 -10.73 -6.63
C GLY A 419 -12.54 -12.05 -7.34
N THR A 420 -12.99 -11.98 -8.60
CA THR A 420 -13.57 -13.13 -9.32
C THR A 420 -12.55 -14.25 -9.58
N PRO A 421 -12.99 -15.53 -9.69
CA PRO A 421 -12.09 -16.65 -9.99
C PRO A 421 -11.26 -16.47 -11.28
N LEU A 422 -11.81 -15.78 -12.28
CA LEU A 422 -11.12 -15.47 -13.54
C LEU A 422 -9.98 -14.47 -13.32
N ARG A 423 -10.23 -13.39 -12.57
CA ARG A 423 -9.21 -12.40 -12.19
C ARG A 423 -8.12 -13.02 -11.32
N GLN A 424 -8.50 -13.88 -10.37
CA GLN A 424 -7.55 -14.63 -9.55
C GLN A 424 -6.64 -15.54 -10.39
N LYS A 425 -7.18 -16.16 -11.45
CA LYS A 425 -6.41 -16.98 -12.38
C LYS A 425 -5.42 -16.14 -13.20
N ASN A 426 -5.87 -14.99 -13.71
CA ASN A 426 -4.99 -14.06 -14.46
C ASN A 426 -3.89 -13.48 -13.56
N TRP A 427 -4.23 -13.09 -12.33
CA TRP A 427 -3.26 -12.61 -11.35
C TRP A 427 -2.20 -13.66 -10.99
N LEU A 428 -2.59 -14.94 -10.87
CA LEU A 428 -1.65 -16.04 -10.66
C LEU A 428 -0.76 -16.33 -11.87
N ALA A 429 -1.21 -16.02 -13.08
CA ALA A 429 -0.38 -16.11 -14.28
C ALA A 429 0.71 -15.02 -14.27
N GLU A 430 0.38 -13.82 -13.80
CA GLU A 430 1.33 -12.71 -13.65
C GLU A 430 2.23 -12.85 -12.40
N ASN A 431 1.72 -13.43 -11.31
CA ASN A 431 2.41 -13.54 -10.02
C ASN A 431 2.51 -15.01 -9.59
N PRO A 432 3.24 -15.86 -10.34
CA PRO A 432 3.27 -17.29 -10.09
C PRO A 432 3.90 -17.62 -8.74
N MET A 433 3.35 -18.62 -8.05
CA MET A 433 3.89 -19.11 -6.77
C MET A 433 5.37 -19.52 -6.89
N ALA A 434 5.76 -20.00 -8.06
CA ALA A 434 7.14 -20.37 -8.37
C ALA A 434 8.08 -19.16 -8.31
N GLN A 435 7.64 -17.92 -8.54
CA GLN A 435 8.45 -16.70 -8.47
C GLN A 435 8.23 -15.91 -7.17
N LYS A 436 7.68 -16.54 -6.13
CA LYS A 436 7.52 -15.95 -4.81
C LYS A 436 8.78 -16.10 -3.96
N PHE A 437 9.16 -15.06 -3.24
CA PHE A 437 10.26 -15.11 -2.26
C PHE A 437 9.97 -14.24 -1.03
N THR A 438 10.62 -14.54 0.09
CA THR A 438 10.35 -13.94 1.41
C THR A 438 11.57 -13.20 1.97
N LYS A 439 11.41 -12.48 3.08
CA LYS A 439 12.52 -11.82 3.81
C LYS A 439 13.69 -12.74 4.12
N THR A 440 13.41 -13.96 4.57
CA THR A 440 14.45 -14.93 4.93
C THR A 440 15.15 -15.47 3.68
N ASP A 441 14.46 -15.51 2.54
CA ASP A 441 15.07 -15.82 1.25
C ASP A 441 16.05 -14.72 0.80
N VAL A 442 15.70 -13.44 0.99
CA VAL A 442 16.62 -12.32 0.71
C VAL A 442 17.92 -12.48 1.48
N ALA A 443 17.84 -12.66 2.80
CA ALA A 443 19.02 -12.86 3.64
C ALA A 443 19.81 -14.12 3.23
N LYS A 444 19.13 -15.18 2.79
CA LYS A 444 19.76 -16.42 2.33
C LYS A 444 20.55 -16.20 1.03
N TYR A 445 19.96 -15.52 0.06
CA TYR A 445 20.59 -15.23 -1.24
C TYR A 445 21.77 -14.27 -1.10
N GLU A 446 21.65 -13.24 -0.26
CA GLU A 446 22.75 -12.32 0.01
C GLU A 446 23.89 -13.02 0.76
N HIS A 447 23.63 -13.65 1.92
CA HIS A 447 24.70 -14.28 2.70
C HIS A 447 25.42 -15.42 1.99
N VAL A 448 24.71 -16.25 1.20
CA VAL A 448 25.40 -17.31 0.45
C VAL A 448 26.35 -16.70 -0.59
N TRP A 449 25.95 -15.60 -1.24
CA TRP A 449 26.79 -14.91 -2.22
C TRP A 449 27.95 -14.16 -1.55
N ASP A 450 27.75 -13.65 -0.35
CA ASP A 450 28.78 -13.05 0.52
C ASP A 450 29.72 -14.10 1.15
N GLN A 451 29.67 -15.35 0.69
CA GLN A 451 30.55 -16.44 1.14
C GLN A 451 30.35 -16.81 2.61
N LEU A 452 29.10 -16.78 3.09
CA LEU A 452 28.72 -17.14 4.47
C LEU A 452 27.81 -18.38 4.54
N PRO A 453 28.18 -19.52 3.93
CA PRO A 453 27.31 -20.70 3.91
C PRO A 453 27.11 -21.29 5.31
N HIS A 454 28.06 -21.08 6.22
CA HIS A 454 27.97 -21.49 7.62
C HIS A 454 26.92 -20.70 8.41
N VAL A 455 26.64 -19.43 8.04
CA VAL A 455 25.56 -18.63 8.63
C VAL A 455 24.21 -19.07 8.08
N VAL A 456 24.12 -19.29 6.76
CA VAL A 456 22.92 -19.83 6.11
C VAL A 456 22.52 -21.18 6.70
N GLY A 457 23.50 -22.03 7.00
CA GLY A 457 23.31 -23.33 7.64
C GLY A 457 22.70 -23.27 9.06
N ARG A 458 22.72 -22.11 9.74
CA ARG A 458 22.12 -21.94 11.09
C ARG A 458 20.58 -21.91 11.06
N GLY A 459 19.99 -21.80 9.87
CA GLY A 459 18.55 -21.75 9.66
C GLY A 459 18.06 -20.36 9.28
N ALA A 460 16.90 -20.32 8.60
CA ALA A 460 16.35 -19.12 7.97
C ALA A 460 16.20 -17.92 8.92
N GLU A 461 15.73 -18.14 10.15
CA GLU A 461 15.49 -17.06 11.13
C GLU A 461 16.79 -16.46 11.65
N LYS A 462 17.73 -17.31 12.09
CA LYS A 462 19.03 -16.86 12.60
C LYS A 462 19.86 -16.18 11.50
N ASN A 463 19.79 -16.69 10.28
CA ASN A 463 20.43 -16.09 9.13
C ASN A 463 19.85 -14.69 8.83
N PHE A 464 18.53 -14.56 8.90
CA PHE A 464 17.85 -13.28 8.69
C PHE A 464 18.24 -12.23 9.73
N VAL A 465 18.23 -12.59 11.02
CA VAL A 465 18.63 -11.67 12.10
C VAL A 465 20.08 -11.19 11.91
N GLU A 466 21.01 -12.11 11.62
CA GLU A 466 22.41 -11.76 11.35
C GLU A 466 22.54 -10.81 10.15
N TRP A 467 21.78 -11.05 9.08
CA TRP A 467 21.79 -10.21 7.88
C TRP A 467 21.28 -8.79 8.17
N THR A 468 20.18 -8.67 8.92
CA THR A 468 19.65 -7.37 9.35
C THR A 468 20.65 -6.58 10.19
N LEU A 469 21.30 -7.25 11.16
CA LEU A 469 22.33 -6.61 12.00
C LEU A 469 23.54 -6.14 11.19
N ARG A 470 23.99 -6.94 10.21
CA ARG A 470 25.09 -6.56 9.31
C ARG A 470 24.74 -5.35 8.45
N ARG A 471 23.55 -5.32 7.86
CA ARG A 471 23.08 -4.18 7.07
C ARG A 471 23.00 -2.88 7.87
N ALA A 472 22.53 -2.97 9.11
CA ALA A 472 22.44 -1.81 10.01
C ALA A 472 23.83 -1.25 10.34
N LYS A 473 24.83 -2.12 10.56
CA LYS A 473 26.22 -1.71 10.86
C LYS A 473 26.90 -0.98 9.70
N ILE A 474 26.65 -1.41 8.47
CA ILE A 474 27.33 -0.86 7.28
C ILE A 474 26.56 0.30 6.61
N LYS A 475 25.43 0.74 7.19
CA LYS A 475 24.51 1.73 6.57
C LYS A 475 24.21 1.40 5.11
N ALA A 476 23.83 0.15 4.85
CA ALA A 476 23.57 -0.33 3.48
C ALA A 476 22.51 0.53 2.78
N GLU A 477 22.75 0.84 1.50
CA GLU A 477 21.84 1.61 0.67
C GLU A 477 20.48 0.91 0.49
N LEU A 478 19.47 1.70 0.12
CA LEU A 478 18.15 1.19 -0.21
C LEU A 478 18.19 0.41 -1.54
N PRO A 479 17.34 -0.61 -1.71
CA PRO A 479 17.38 -1.43 -2.91
C PRO A 479 16.85 -0.61 -4.09
N ASP A 480 17.60 -0.60 -5.18
CA ASP A 480 17.21 -0.07 -6.47
C ASP A 480 16.89 -1.20 -7.46
N GLN A 481 16.60 -0.86 -8.71
CA GLN A 481 16.27 -1.86 -9.73
C GLN A 481 17.44 -2.79 -10.04
N VAL A 482 18.69 -2.28 -10.03
CA VAL A 482 19.90 -3.08 -10.27
C VAL A 482 20.10 -4.11 -9.17
N PHE A 483 19.94 -3.70 -7.90
CA PHE A 483 19.93 -4.59 -6.76
C PHE A 483 18.84 -5.67 -6.90
N PHE A 484 17.63 -5.28 -7.34
CA PHE A 484 16.54 -6.22 -7.54
C PHE A 484 16.87 -7.29 -8.59
N HIS A 485 17.37 -6.89 -9.77
CA HIS A 485 17.77 -7.84 -10.82
C HIS A 485 18.84 -8.82 -10.30
N ARG A 486 19.86 -8.30 -9.61
CA ARG A 486 20.92 -9.14 -9.01
C ARG A 486 20.37 -10.09 -7.96
N LEU A 487 19.48 -9.63 -7.09
CA LEU A 487 18.85 -10.45 -6.06
C LEU A 487 18.02 -11.59 -6.68
N ILE A 488 17.25 -11.31 -7.72
CA ILE A 488 16.48 -12.33 -8.43
C ILE A 488 17.39 -13.29 -9.19
N GLY A 489 18.48 -12.79 -9.80
CA GLY A 489 19.52 -13.64 -10.39
C GLY A 489 20.09 -14.65 -9.37
N LYS A 490 20.38 -14.21 -8.14
CA LYS A 490 20.78 -15.09 -7.03
C LYS A 490 19.66 -16.08 -6.65
N ALA A 491 18.40 -15.67 -6.68
CA ALA A 491 17.26 -16.54 -6.43
C ALA A 491 17.11 -17.65 -7.50
N ILE A 492 17.29 -17.31 -8.77
CA ILE A 492 17.30 -18.26 -9.90
C ILE A 492 18.46 -19.24 -9.74
N LEU A 493 19.66 -18.75 -9.41
CA LEU A 493 20.83 -19.58 -9.14
C LEU A 493 20.56 -20.56 -7.99
N TRP A 494 20.02 -20.08 -6.86
CA TRP A 494 19.71 -20.92 -5.70
C TRP A 494 18.74 -22.06 -6.06
N ARG A 495 17.64 -21.75 -6.75
CA ARG A 495 16.63 -22.74 -7.10
C ARG A 495 17.14 -23.76 -8.11
N ASN A 496 18.01 -23.37 -9.04
CA ASN A 496 18.62 -24.32 -9.97
C ASN A 496 19.67 -25.20 -9.25
N ALA A 497 20.49 -24.63 -8.37
CA ALA A 497 21.40 -25.40 -7.53
C ALA A 497 20.63 -26.42 -6.66
N GLU A 498 19.49 -26.04 -6.10
CA GLU A 498 18.61 -26.94 -5.36
C GLU A 498 18.11 -28.10 -6.22
N LYS A 499 17.78 -27.88 -7.50
CA LYS A 499 17.38 -28.94 -8.45
C LYS A 499 18.55 -29.85 -8.78
N ILE A 500 19.72 -29.29 -9.09
CA ILE A 500 20.95 -30.03 -9.41
C ILE A 500 21.32 -30.95 -8.25
N VAL A 501 21.42 -30.42 -7.03
CA VAL A 501 21.75 -31.23 -5.83
C VAL A 501 20.72 -32.32 -5.57
N THR A 502 19.44 -32.08 -5.87
CA THR A 502 18.41 -33.14 -5.77
C THR A 502 18.63 -34.23 -6.80
N ALA A 503 18.98 -33.87 -8.04
CA ALA A 503 19.23 -34.81 -9.13
C ALA A 503 20.45 -35.70 -8.86
N LEU A 504 21.44 -35.21 -8.11
CA LEU A 504 22.62 -35.99 -7.69
C LEU A 504 22.30 -37.14 -6.73
N LYS A 505 21.11 -37.16 -6.11
CA LYS A 505 20.65 -38.25 -5.21
C LYS A 505 21.63 -38.61 -4.08
N GLN A 506 22.41 -37.64 -3.60
CA GLN A 506 23.41 -37.82 -2.55
C GLN A 506 22.82 -37.99 -1.13
N GLY A 507 21.49 -37.95 -1.00
CA GLY A 507 20.80 -38.18 0.28
C GLY A 507 20.69 -36.91 1.14
N GLY A 508 21.17 -36.98 2.39
CA GLY A 508 21.01 -35.92 3.40
C GLY A 508 21.79 -34.63 3.11
N TYR A 509 21.56 -33.60 3.93
CA TYR A 509 22.34 -32.34 3.95
C TYR A 509 22.23 -31.43 2.72
N ARG A 510 21.21 -31.64 1.88
CA ARG A 510 20.94 -30.87 0.65
C ARG A 510 21.12 -29.36 0.81
N ALA A 511 20.49 -28.76 1.82
CA ALA A 511 20.56 -27.31 2.03
C ALA A 511 22.00 -26.81 2.29
N ASN A 512 22.80 -27.60 3.01
CA ASN A 512 24.20 -27.29 3.28
C ASN A 512 25.06 -27.41 2.02
N VAL A 513 24.85 -28.46 1.23
CA VAL A 513 25.56 -28.67 -0.06
C VAL A 513 25.26 -27.53 -1.03
N VAL A 514 24.00 -27.13 -1.16
CA VAL A 514 23.60 -25.98 -2.00
C VAL A 514 24.31 -24.70 -1.54
N ALA A 515 24.27 -24.41 -0.24
CA ALA A 515 24.90 -23.22 0.32
C ALA A 515 26.42 -23.19 0.05
N TYR A 516 27.11 -24.31 0.32
CA TYR A 516 28.56 -24.42 0.08
C TYR A 516 28.89 -24.29 -1.41
N SER A 517 28.05 -24.84 -2.28
CA SER A 517 28.28 -24.80 -3.72
C SER A 517 28.20 -23.39 -4.29
N ILE A 518 27.15 -22.64 -3.91
CA ILE A 518 26.97 -21.25 -4.37
C ILE A 518 28.02 -20.32 -3.75
N ALA A 519 28.35 -20.50 -2.47
CA ALA A 519 29.39 -19.70 -1.81
C ALA A 519 30.77 -19.91 -2.46
N TRP A 520 31.11 -21.16 -2.80
CA TRP A 520 32.37 -21.46 -3.49
C TRP A 520 32.36 -20.93 -4.93
N LEU A 521 31.23 -21.02 -5.63
CA LEU A 521 31.05 -20.41 -6.96
C LEU A 521 31.28 -18.89 -6.92
N SER A 522 30.67 -18.20 -5.95
CA SER A 522 30.88 -16.77 -5.74
C SER A 522 32.36 -16.45 -5.58
N ARG A 523 33.08 -17.20 -4.74
CA ARG A 523 34.53 -17.07 -4.57
C ARG A 523 35.29 -17.28 -5.88
N ALA A 524 35.01 -18.35 -6.63
CA ALA A 524 35.68 -18.67 -7.89
C ALA A 524 35.48 -17.59 -8.96
N THR A 525 34.33 -16.92 -8.94
CA THR A 525 34.02 -15.77 -9.82
C THR A 525 34.42 -14.40 -9.23
N SER A 526 34.99 -14.37 -8.02
CA SER A 526 35.25 -13.13 -7.26
C SER A 526 34.01 -12.24 -7.12
N GLY A 527 32.83 -12.84 -6.95
CA GLY A 527 31.54 -12.17 -6.88
C GLY A 527 30.99 -11.62 -8.20
N ASN A 528 31.67 -11.85 -9.33
CA ASN A 528 31.33 -11.28 -10.65
C ASN A 528 30.68 -12.31 -11.59
N LEU A 529 29.47 -12.73 -11.25
CA LEU A 529 28.61 -13.48 -12.16
C LEU A 529 27.67 -12.51 -12.87
N ASP A 530 27.44 -12.71 -14.17
CA ASP A 530 26.51 -11.89 -14.94
C ASP A 530 25.04 -12.18 -14.55
N PHE A 531 24.61 -11.54 -13.46
CA PHE A 531 23.24 -11.68 -12.95
C PHE A 531 22.22 -10.97 -13.82
N GLU A 532 22.63 -9.96 -14.61
CA GLU A 532 21.74 -9.29 -15.56
C GLU A 532 21.33 -10.28 -16.66
N ALA A 533 22.30 -11.02 -17.23
CA ALA A 533 21.98 -12.07 -18.20
C ALA A 533 21.10 -13.17 -17.60
N ILE A 534 21.31 -13.55 -16.33
CA ILE A 534 20.45 -14.53 -15.64
C ILE A 534 19.02 -14.00 -15.45
N TRP A 535 18.87 -12.72 -15.12
CA TRP A 535 17.59 -12.04 -15.00
C TRP A 535 16.90 -11.94 -16.36
N GLU A 536 17.55 -11.45 -17.41
CA GLU A 536 16.97 -11.30 -18.74
C GLU A 536 16.46 -12.64 -19.30
N ASN A 537 17.23 -13.71 -19.09
CA ASN A 537 16.90 -15.04 -19.61
C ASN A 537 16.05 -15.89 -18.65
N GLN A 538 15.82 -15.42 -17.42
CA GLN A 538 15.14 -16.13 -16.32
C GLN A 538 15.69 -17.56 -16.06
N LYS A 539 16.95 -17.82 -16.41
CA LYS A 539 17.62 -19.12 -16.30
C LYS A 539 19.13 -18.95 -16.12
N ILE A 540 19.77 -19.93 -15.49
CA ILE A 540 21.24 -19.95 -15.44
C ILE A 540 21.84 -20.54 -16.72
N PRO A 541 22.98 -20.03 -17.21
CA PRO A 541 23.71 -20.62 -18.33
C PRO A 541 24.19 -22.05 -18.05
N LYS A 542 24.34 -22.86 -19.10
CA LYS A 542 24.70 -24.29 -18.97
C LYS A 542 26.05 -24.53 -18.28
N ASN A 543 27.04 -23.71 -18.57
CA ASN A 543 28.34 -23.76 -17.88
C ASN A 543 28.25 -23.44 -16.38
N VAL A 544 27.29 -22.61 -15.96
CA VAL A 544 27.02 -22.36 -14.53
C VAL A 544 26.34 -23.57 -13.89
N GLU A 545 25.41 -24.24 -14.59
CA GLU A 545 24.83 -25.50 -14.12
C GLU A 545 25.91 -26.56 -13.89
N ASP A 546 26.78 -26.77 -14.88
CA ASP A 546 27.84 -27.77 -14.85
C ASP A 546 28.88 -27.45 -13.76
N ALA A 547 29.17 -26.15 -13.53
CA ALA A 547 30.01 -25.71 -12.42
C ALA A 547 29.37 -26.05 -11.06
N VAL A 548 28.09 -25.70 -10.86
CA VAL A 548 27.36 -25.97 -9.62
C VAL A 548 27.29 -27.47 -9.35
N GLU A 549 27.07 -28.30 -10.37
CA GLU A 549 27.04 -29.76 -10.24
C GLU A 549 28.37 -30.31 -9.73
N ARG A 550 29.50 -29.91 -10.33
CA ARG A 550 30.84 -30.34 -9.90
C ARG A 550 31.15 -29.90 -8.47
N ILE A 551 30.85 -28.65 -8.14
CA ILE A 551 31.10 -28.13 -6.79
C ILE A 551 30.21 -28.86 -5.77
N ALA A 552 28.95 -29.17 -6.10
CA ALA A 552 28.05 -29.89 -5.22
C ALA A 552 28.57 -31.28 -4.87
N ILE A 553 29.14 -32.01 -5.84
CA ILE A 553 29.76 -33.31 -5.61
C ILE A 553 30.91 -33.19 -4.60
N GLU A 554 31.81 -32.23 -4.82
CA GLU A 554 32.95 -31.96 -3.95
C GLU A 554 32.54 -31.46 -2.55
N ALA A 555 31.49 -30.66 -2.47
CA ALA A 555 30.94 -30.14 -1.22
C ALA A 555 30.33 -31.24 -0.37
N PHE A 556 29.54 -32.14 -0.97
CA PHE A 556 28.97 -33.27 -0.26
C PHE A 556 30.06 -34.20 0.29
N GLU A 557 31.04 -34.56 -0.55
CA GLU A 557 32.17 -35.40 -0.14
C GLU A 557 32.97 -34.74 1.00
N TYR A 558 33.24 -33.44 0.87
CA TYR A 558 33.97 -32.70 1.91
C TYR A 558 33.20 -32.67 3.24
N LEU A 559 31.92 -32.29 3.22
CA LEU A 559 31.10 -32.16 4.43
C LEU A 559 30.96 -33.49 5.17
N THR A 560 30.83 -34.59 4.43
CA THR A 560 30.69 -35.93 5.02
C THR A 560 32.01 -36.49 5.55
N LYS A 561 33.12 -36.34 4.81
CA LYS A 561 34.44 -36.82 5.24
C LYS A 561 35.02 -36.04 6.41
N THR A 562 34.83 -34.72 6.44
CA THR A 562 35.45 -33.84 7.46
C THR A 562 34.65 -33.72 8.74
N ALA A 563 33.42 -34.24 8.79
CA ALA A 563 32.60 -34.18 10.00
C ALA A 563 33.19 -34.96 11.19
N GLY A 564 34.07 -35.93 10.95
CA GLY A 564 34.86 -36.59 11.99
C GLY A 564 34.01 -37.20 13.12
N GLY A 565 32.87 -37.81 12.79
CA GLY A 565 31.92 -38.38 13.75
C GLY A 565 30.89 -37.40 14.34
N ARG A 566 31.01 -36.10 14.05
CA ARG A 566 30.00 -35.09 14.40
C ARG A 566 28.82 -35.15 13.41
N ASN A 567 27.67 -34.61 13.81
CA ASN A 567 26.57 -34.43 12.87
C ASN A 567 26.99 -33.42 11.78
N VAL A 568 26.91 -33.84 10.52
CA VAL A 568 27.28 -33.04 9.33
C VAL A 568 26.55 -31.69 9.30
N THR A 569 25.28 -31.61 9.74
CA THR A 569 24.55 -30.32 9.78
C THR A 569 25.10 -29.35 10.82
N GLU A 570 25.63 -29.86 11.93
CA GLU A 570 26.28 -29.02 12.95
C GLU A 570 27.69 -28.64 12.53
N TRP A 571 28.39 -29.53 11.83
CA TRP A 571 29.71 -29.23 11.27
C TRP A 571 29.63 -28.11 10.22
N ALA A 572 28.66 -28.19 9.31
CA ALA A 572 28.43 -27.18 8.28
C ALA A 572 28.03 -25.79 8.82
N LYS A 573 27.70 -25.64 10.10
CA LYS A 573 27.41 -24.35 10.76
C LYS A 573 28.65 -23.66 11.33
N ARG A 574 29.78 -24.36 11.37
CA ARG A 574 31.06 -23.83 11.88
C ARG A 574 31.79 -23.10 10.76
N GLU A 575 32.33 -21.93 11.09
CA GLU A 575 33.14 -21.14 10.17
C GLU A 575 34.40 -21.91 9.73
N GLU A 576 35.03 -22.64 10.65
CA GLU A 576 36.15 -23.56 10.40
C GLU A 576 35.87 -24.56 9.26
N CYS A 577 34.64 -25.07 9.18
CA CYS A 577 34.25 -26.00 8.12
C CYS A 577 34.27 -25.31 6.76
N TRP A 578 33.77 -24.08 6.69
CA TRP A 578 33.81 -23.26 5.49
C TRP A 578 35.25 -22.87 5.14
N ASP A 579 36.08 -22.53 6.12
CA ASP A 579 37.48 -22.16 5.91
C ASP A 579 38.32 -23.28 5.29
N GLY A 580 38.06 -24.53 5.65
CA GLY A 580 38.71 -25.67 5.00
C GLY A 580 38.14 -25.96 3.60
N PHE A 581 36.86 -25.73 3.35
CA PHE A 581 36.28 -25.96 2.02
C PHE A 581 36.64 -24.85 1.03
N LYS A 582 36.70 -23.60 1.49
CA LYS A 582 36.99 -22.46 0.63
C LYS A 582 38.36 -22.58 -0.03
N ILE A 583 39.34 -23.28 0.55
CA ILE A 583 40.67 -23.44 -0.03
C ILE A 583 40.79 -24.60 -1.05
N LYS A 584 39.76 -25.45 -1.19
CA LYS A 584 39.77 -26.53 -2.18
C LYS A 584 39.90 -25.96 -3.58
N ASN A 585 40.73 -26.61 -4.40
CA ASN A 585 40.85 -26.31 -5.82
C ASN A 585 39.90 -27.22 -6.61
N ILE A 586 38.80 -26.64 -7.12
CA ILE A 586 37.78 -27.37 -7.90
C ILE A 586 37.84 -26.85 -9.33
N VAL A 587 38.00 -27.75 -10.29
CA VAL A 587 38.07 -27.40 -11.71
C VAL A 587 36.66 -27.23 -12.28
N ILE A 588 36.27 -25.98 -12.50
CA ILE A 588 34.97 -25.59 -13.07
C ILE A 588 35.10 -25.12 -14.52
N PRO A 589 34.04 -25.24 -15.34
CA PRO A 589 33.98 -24.62 -16.66
C PRO A 589 34.21 -23.10 -16.60
N GLU A 590 34.60 -22.50 -17.72
CA GLU A 590 34.70 -21.04 -17.83
C GLU A 590 33.31 -20.41 -17.69
N ILE A 591 33.19 -19.45 -16.77
CA ILE A 591 31.94 -18.76 -16.45
C ILE A 591 32.00 -17.33 -17.00
N PRO A 592 30.98 -16.85 -17.73
CA PRO A 592 30.95 -15.50 -18.24
C PRO A 592 30.90 -14.56 -17.04
N ARG A 593 31.90 -13.68 -16.96
CA ARG A 593 31.95 -12.63 -15.94
C ARG A 593 31.22 -11.41 -16.46
N GLU A 594 30.56 -10.70 -15.56
CA GLU A 594 29.90 -9.43 -15.83
C GLU A 594 30.86 -8.51 -16.61
N ARG A 595 30.55 -8.21 -17.88
CA ARG A 595 31.40 -7.31 -18.68
C ARG A 595 31.32 -5.94 -18.03
N ARG A 596 32.40 -5.49 -17.37
CA ARG A 596 32.56 -4.08 -17.05
C ARG A 596 32.47 -3.33 -18.39
N LYS A 597 31.37 -2.62 -18.63
CA LYS A 597 31.38 -1.57 -19.65
C LYS A 597 32.62 -0.72 -19.34
N PRO A 598 33.55 -0.49 -20.28
CA PRO A 598 34.72 0.32 -20.01
C PRO A 598 34.22 1.63 -19.42
N LYS A 599 34.80 2.04 -18.28
CA LYS A 599 34.65 3.42 -17.81
C LYS A 599 35.11 4.28 -18.97
N VAL A 600 34.14 4.88 -19.65
CA VAL A 600 34.43 5.98 -20.56
C VAL A 600 35.06 7.04 -19.67
N SER A 601 36.36 7.23 -19.84
CA SER A 601 37.06 8.42 -19.39
C SER A 601 36.54 9.58 -20.24
N THR A 602 35.36 10.07 -19.92
CA THR A 602 34.94 11.41 -20.29
C THR A 602 35.17 12.26 -19.07
N GLY A 603 36.05 13.24 -19.20
CA GLY A 603 36.22 14.29 -18.22
C GLY A 603 34.87 14.85 -17.82
N SER A 604 34.78 15.25 -16.55
CA SER A 604 33.77 16.14 -15.99
C SER A 604 32.90 16.84 -17.03
N THR A 605 31.74 16.25 -17.31
CA THR A 605 30.57 17.00 -17.74
C THR A 605 29.41 16.30 -17.05
N GLU A 606 28.92 16.93 -15.99
CA GLU A 606 27.71 16.53 -15.30
C GLU A 606 26.56 16.46 -16.31
N VAL A 607 26.11 15.25 -16.65
CA VAL A 607 24.80 15.07 -17.26
C VAL A 607 23.81 14.90 -16.12
N LEU A 608 23.32 16.04 -15.64
CA LEU A 608 22.09 16.13 -14.86
C LEU A 608 20.95 15.54 -15.70
N THR A 609 20.36 14.45 -15.23
CA THR A 609 19.03 14.01 -15.68
C THR A 609 18.04 15.15 -15.41
N THR A 610 17.47 15.70 -16.48
CA THR A 610 16.60 16.90 -16.50
C THR A 610 15.19 16.70 -15.94
N ALA A 611 14.91 15.66 -15.17
CA ALA A 611 13.65 15.54 -14.44
C ALA A 611 13.66 16.51 -13.25
N GLY A 612 13.16 17.74 -13.46
CA GLY A 612 13.04 18.80 -12.45
C GLY A 612 13.81 20.10 -12.76
N ALA A 613 14.54 20.19 -13.89
CA ALA A 613 15.23 21.43 -14.27
C ALA A 613 14.31 22.43 -14.99
N ARG A 614 13.33 21.92 -15.76
CA ARG A 614 12.41 22.74 -16.57
C ARG A 614 11.31 23.42 -15.77
N ASP A 615 10.96 22.90 -14.59
CA ASP A 615 9.96 23.51 -13.70
C ASP A 615 10.39 24.88 -13.14
N LYS A 616 11.67 25.25 -13.30
CA LYS A 616 12.22 26.56 -12.91
C LYS A 616 12.33 27.56 -14.07
N LEU A 617 11.99 27.16 -15.30
CA LEU A 617 12.06 28.02 -16.49
C LEU A 617 10.79 28.84 -16.66
N SER A 618 10.91 30.04 -17.23
CA SER A 618 9.76 30.90 -17.49
C SER A 618 8.86 30.31 -18.57
N TRP A 619 7.56 30.64 -18.51
CA TRP A 619 6.58 30.23 -19.52
C TRP A 619 7.00 30.59 -20.94
N GLN A 620 7.61 31.78 -21.14
CA GLN A 620 8.06 32.25 -22.45
C GLN A 620 9.15 31.36 -23.05
N THR A 621 10.06 30.83 -22.23
CA THR A 621 11.13 29.94 -22.69
C THR A 621 10.59 28.56 -23.06
N LEU A 622 9.80 27.95 -22.18
CA LEU A 622 9.23 26.61 -22.42
C LEU A 622 8.22 26.60 -23.58
N PHE A 623 7.38 27.63 -23.66
CA PHE A 623 6.45 27.76 -24.77
C PHE A 623 7.17 28.06 -26.09
N GLY A 624 8.24 28.87 -26.05
CA GLY A 624 9.12 29.09 -27.20
C GLY A 624 9.77 27.81 -27.71
N ASP A 625 10.13 26.87 -26.82
CA ASP A 625 10.67 25.56 -27.19
C ASP A 625 9.59 24.64 -27.79
N VAL A 626 8.38 24.63 -27.24
CA VAL A 626 7.22 23.93 -27.82
C VAL A 626 6.90 24.44 -29.23
N GLN A 627 6.98 25.76 -29.46
CA GLN A 627 6.69 26.38 -30.76
C GLN A 627 7.72 26.06 -31.86
N LYS A 628 8.87 25.47 -31.53
CA LYS A 628 9.85 25.02 -32.53
C LYS A 628 9.37 23.78 -33.30
N TYR A 629 8.42 23.03 -32.73
CA TYR A 629 7.89 21.80 -33.31
C TYR A 629 6.52 22.04 -33.95
N ARG A 630 6.19 21.25 -34.96
CA ARG A 630 4.86 21.31 -35.60
C ARG A 630 3.82 20.74 -34.64
N ILE A 631 2.59 21.23 -34.72
CA ILE A 631 1.48 20.72 -33.88
C ILE A 631 1.26 19.21 -34.10
N GLU A 632 1.52 18.72 -35.30
CA GLU A 632 1.44 17.31 -35.69
C GLU A 632 2.46 16.41 -34.95
N THR A 633 3.61 16.96 -34.52
CA THR A 633 4.66 16.24 -33.79
C THR A 633 4.10 15.58 -32.53
N TRP A 634 3.17 16.22 -31.82
CA TRP A 634 2.57 15.69 -30.60
C TRP A 634 1.65 14.49 -30.87
N ASN A 635 0.98 14.45 -32.03
CA ASN A 635 0.22 13.28 -32.46
C ASN A 635 1.14 12.13 -32.87
N ASN A 636 2.22 12.46 -33.58
CA ASN A 636 3.23 11.48 -34.00
C ASN A 636 3.91 10.86 -32.78
N LEU A 637 4.18 11.65 -31.74
CA LEU A 637 4.73 11.19 -30.46
C LEU A 637 3.76 10.24 -29.75
N ALA A 638 2.47 10.59 -29.69
CA ALA A 638 1.44 9.73 -29.10
C ALA A 638 1.31 8.39 -29.85
N ASN A 639 1.25 8.43 -31.18
CA ASN A 639 1.12 7.24 -32.03
C ASN A 639 2.38 6.37 -31.97
N TRP A 640 3.57 6.97 -32.07
CA TRP A 640 4.83 6.26 -31.93
C TRP A 640 4.94 5.60 -30.55
N GLY A 641 4.57 6.32 -29.49
CA GLY A 641 4.56 5.76 -28.13
C GLY A 641 3.60 4.61 -27.95
N LYS A 642 2.46 4.64 -28.66
CA LYS A 642 1.46 3.55 -28.69
C LYS A 642 1.94 2.34 -29.49
N GLU A 643 2.52 2.56 -30.67
CA GLU A 643 3.03 1.49 -31.54
C GLU A 643 4.26 0.80 -30.96
N THR A 644 5.16 1.56 -30.33
CA THR A 644 6.40 1.05 -29.73
C THR A 644 6.24 0.64 -28.26
N ARG A 645 5.08 0.90 -27.65
CA ARG A 645 4.80 0.71 -26.21
C ARG A 645 5.77 1.44 -25.28
N ASN A 646 6.32 2.56 -25.74
CA ASN A 646 7.25 3.39 -24.97
C ASN A 646 6.57 4.51 -24.16
N LEU A 647 5.27 4.76 -24.41
CA LEU A 647 4.45 5.70 -23.64
C LEU A 647 3.27 4.99 -22.98
N GLU A 648 3.01 5.29 -21.72
CA GLU A 648 1.84 4.84 -20.98
C GLU A 648 0.53 5.46 -21.54
N PRO A 649 -0.65 4.84 -21.34
CA PRO A 649 -1.91 5.36 -21.87
C PRO A 649 -2.22 6.81 -21.47
N TRP A 650 -1.87 7.21 -20.24
CA TRP A 650 -2.03 8.59 -19.77
C TRP A 650 -1.07 9.57 -20.46
N GLN A 651 0.13 9.13 -20.84
CA GLN A 651 1.11 9.92 -21.59
C GLN A 651 0.65 10.14 -23.04
N GLN A 652 0.09 9.11 -23.67
CA GLN A 652 -0.53 9.21 -25.00
C GLN A 652 -1.72 10.19 -24.98
N THR A 653 -2.51 10.13 -23.91
CA THR A 653 -3.65 11.03 -23.67
C THR A 653 -3.17 12.47 -23.44
N LEU A 654 -2.10 12.67 -22.67
CA LEU A 654 -1.48 13.98 -22.46
C LEU A 654 -1.02 14.60 -23.79
N CYS A 655 -0.33 13.84 -24.65
CA CYS A 655 0.08 14.31 -25.98
C CYS A 655 -1.10 14.70 -26.88
N SER A 656 -2.17 13.90 -26.85
CA SER A 656 -3.38 14.14 -27.64
C SER A 656 -4.13 15.39 -27.15
N ASN A 657 -4.25 15.55 -25.83
CA ASN A 657 -4.87 16.72 -25.20
C ASN A 657 -4.05 17.99 -25.43
N PHE A 658 -2.72 17.88 -25.35
CA PHE A 658 -1.81 18.99 -25.60
C PHE A 658 -1.91 19.49 -27.04
N ARG A 659 -1.99 18.57 -28.02
CA ARG A 659 -2.28 18.91 -29.42
C ARG A 659 -3.61 19.63 -29.57
N ALA A 660 -4.70 19.03 -29.07
CA ALA A 660 -6.04 19.60 -29.19
C ALA A 660 -6.12 21.01 -28.57
N LYS A 661 -5.35 21.25 -27.50
CA LYS A 661 -5.20 22.57 -26.86
C LYS A 661 -4.48 23.56 -27.78
N LEU A 662 -3.38 23.17 -28.43
CA LEU A 662 -2.66 24.02 -29.39
C LEU A 662 -3.47 24.33 -30.66
N GLU A 663 -4.21 23.35 -31.22
CA GLU A 663 -5.07 23.55 -32.39
C GLU A 663 -6.20 24.55 -32.15
N ARG A 664 -6.72 24.60 -30.91
CA ARG A 664 -7.74 25.55 -30.48
C ARG A 664 -7.17 26.94 -30.13
N GLY A 665 -5.88 27.16 -30.34
CA GLY A 665 -5.20 28.42 -30.01
C GLY A 665 -5.07 28.70 -28.51
N LYS A 666 -5.28 27.69 -27.65
CA LYS A 666 -5.18 27.82 -26.19
C LYS A 666 -3.71 27.77 -25.76
N LYS A 667 -3.35 28.57 -24.73
CA LYS A 667 -1.99 28.62 -24.18
C LYS A 667 -1.77 27.49 -23.16
N PRO A 668 -0.83 26.55 -23.39
CA PRO A 668 -0.53 25.49 -22.42
C PRO A 668 0.15 26.03 -21.16
N LYS A 669 -0.07 25.39 -20.00
CA LYS A 669 0.48 25.81 -18.69
C LYS A 669 1.97 25.41 -18.57
N ILE A 670 2.73 26.06 -17.68
CA ILE A 670 4.18 25.77 -17.46
C ILE A 670 4.45 24.27 -17.21
N PRO A 671 3.74 23.59 -16.29
CA PRO A 671 4.00 22.18 -16.01
C PRO A 671 3.66 21.27 -17.20
N GLU A 672 2.67 21.66 -18.01
CA GLU A 672 2.29 20.92 -19.23
C GLU A 672 3.38 21.03 -20.30
N CYS A 673 3.94 22.24 -20.50
CA CYS A 673 5.06 22.45 -21.43
C CYS A 673 6.33 21.74 -20.96
N ALA A 674 6.61 21.71 -19.66
CA ALA A 674 7.76 20.97 -19.12
C ALA A 674 7.59 19.46 -19.33
N ALA A 675 6.43 18.91 -18.94
CA ALA A 675 6.13 17.49 -19.07
C ALA A 675 6.15 17.00 -20.52
N ILE A 676 5.59 17.76 -21.47
CA ILE A 676 5.54 17.35 -22.88
C ILE A 676 6.93 17.38 -23.54
N LEU A 677 7.79 18.34 -23.16
CA LEU A 677 9.15 18.45 -23.69
C LEU A 677 10.07 17.38 -23.08
N ASP A 678 9.91 17.06 -21.79
CA ASP A 678 10.63 15.97 -21.15
C ASP A 678 10.25 14.61 -21.76
N MET A 679 8.96 14.43 -22.07
CA MET A 679 8.49 13.25 -22.79
C MET A 679 9.03 13.18 -24.22
N LEU A 680 9.14 14.31 -24.91
CA LEU A 680 9.70 14.36 -26.25
C LEU A 680 11.18 13.98 -26.26
N ASP A 681 11.98 14.53 -25.34
CA ASP A 681 13.40 14.21 -25.22
C ASP A 681 13.60 12.72 -24.89
N ALA A 682 12.83 12.19 -23.93
CA ALA A 682 12.87 10.78 -23.57
C ALA A 682 12.44 9.86 -24.74
N ALA A 683 11.58 10.33 -25.63
CA ALA A 683 11.21 9.60 -26.84
C ALA A 683 12.30 9.67 -27.91
N CYS A 684 12.96 10.82 -28.09
CA CYS A 684 14.11 10.99 -28.99
C CYS A 684 15.26 10.07 -28.62
N ASP A 685 15.58 9.95 -27.32
CA ASP A 685 16.60 9.03 -26.80
C ASP A 685 16.27 7.55 -27.09
N LYS A 686 14.98 7.25 -27.29
CA LYS A 686 14.46 5.92 -27.64
C LYS A 686 14.20 5.74 -29.15
N GLY A 687 14.59 6.71 -29.97
CA GLY A 687 14.55 6.62 -31.44
C GLY A 687 13.33 7.28 -32.11
N PHE A 688 12.54 8.08 -31.40
CA PHE A 688 11.52 8.94 -32.02
C PHE A 688 12.17 10.12 -32.77
N GLN A 689 11.61 10.53 -33.90
CA GLN A 689 12.06 11.72 -34.64
C GLN A 689 10.91 12.75 -34.71
N PRO A 690 11.01 13.89 -34.00
CA PRO A 690 9.97 14.91 -33.91
C PRO A 690 9.59 15.62 -35.21
#